data_AF-A0A426YIR1-F1
#
_entry.id   AF-A0A426YIR1-F1
#
_cell.length_a   1.000
_cell.length_b   1.000
_cell.length_c   1.000
_cell.angle_alpha   90.00
_cell.angle_beta   90.00
_cell.angle_gamma   90.00
#
_symmetry.space_group_name_H-M   'P 1'
#
loop_
_entity.id
_entity.type
_entity.pdbx_description
1 polymer ?
#
loop_
_entity_poly.entity_id
_entity_poly.type
_entity_poly.pdbx_seq_one_letter_code
_entity_poly.pdbx_strand_id
1 'polypeptide(L)'
;MWIMMRREKRDRRHFKRMCFPPFDDEEPPLDYADNLLDVEPLEAIQIELDEEEDAAVYSWFYDHKPLVKTKLINGPRLQVCQQGYNMLNLLIHRKSLNYLHLDYNFNLKPVKTLTTKERKKSRFGNAFHLCREILRLTKLVVDANVQFRLGNVDAFQLADGLQYIFSHVGQLTGMYRYKYRLMRQIRMCKDLKHLIYYRFNTGPVGKGPGCGFWAPMWRVWLFFLRGIVPLLERWLANLLARQFEGRHSKGVANTVTKQRVESHFDLELRAAVMHDILDAMPGPGTSGANREYDTPERQHNYLKDGPYITAEEAVVIYTTTAHWLESRKFSHIPFPPLWYKHDTKLLVLALERLKESYSVAVRLNQSQREELGLIEQAYDNPHEALSRIKRNLSTQRTPELRRGIPFDYIPVTLINFPTWEGLFWEKASGFEEFMKYKKLTNAQRSGLNQIPNRRFTLWWSPTINRANVYVGFQVQLDLTGIFMHGKIPTLKISLIQIFRAHLWQKIHESVVMDLCQVLDQELDALEIETVQKETIHPRKSYKMNSSCADILLFAAHRWPMSKPSLVAESKDVFDQKASNKYWIDVQLRWGDYDSHDIERYARAKFMDYTTDNMSIYPAPTGVMIGLDLAYNLHSAFGNWFPGSKPLLAQAMNKIMKPINGAIFIFNPRTGQLFLKVIHTSVWAGQKRLGQLAKWKTAEEVAALVRSLPVEEQPKQIIVTRKGMLDPLEVHLLDFPNIVIKGSELQLPFQACLKIE
;
A
#
# COMPACT_ATOMS: atom_id res chain seq x y z
N MET A 1 6.75 22.42 -46.64
CA MET A 1 7.29 21.08 -46.21
C MET A 1 6.41 19.87 -46.56
N TRP A 2 5.29 19.61 -45.87
CA TRP A 2 4.58 18.30 -45.90
C TRP A 2 4.06 17.85 -47.28
N ILE A 3 3.67 18.78 -48.16
CA ILE A 3 3.23 18.47 -49.53
C ILE A 3 4.42 18.03 -50.39
N MET A 4 5.59 18.70 -50.26
CA MET A 4 6.81 18.31 -50.97
C MET A 4 7.29 16.93 -50.53
N MET A 5 7.28 16.62 -49.23
CA MET A 5 7.58 15.27 -48.74
C MET A 5 6.63 14.18 -49.30
N ARG A 6 5.37 14.51 -49.59
CA ARG A 6 4.45 13.58 -50.29
C ARG A 6 4.78 13.43 -51.77
N ARG A 7 5.16 14.50 -52.47
CA ARG A 7 5.64 14.46 -53.87
C ARG A 7 6.92 13.64 -53.96
N GLU A 8 7.94 13.95 -53.19
CA GLU A 8 9.20 13.18 -53.12
C GLU A 8 8.99 11.69 -52.80
N LYS A 9 8.08 11.36 -51.89
CA LYS A 9 7.75 9.96 -51.57
C LYS A 9 6.99 9.23 -52.70
N ARG A 10 6.31 9.96 -53.58
CA ARG A 10 5.65 9.43 -54.80
C ARG A 10 6.66 9.31 -55.95
N ASP A 11 7.50 10.33 -56.12
CA ASP A 11 8.37 10.57 -57.28
C ASP A 11 9.77 9.95 -57.10
N ARG A 12 10.09 9.47 -55.88
CA ARG A 12 11.20 8.58 -55.51
C ARG A 12 12.63 9.11 -55.74
N ARG A 13 12.82 10.43 -55.89
CA ARG A 13 14.15 11.02 -56.10
C ARG A 13 15.05 10.88 -54.86
N HIS A 14 14.59 11.34 -53.70
CA HIS A 14 15.38 11.29 -52.46
C HIS A 14 15.04 10.09 -51.53
N PHE A 15 13.96 9.35 -51.82
CA PHE A 15 13.53 8.21 -51.00
C PHE A 15 13.84 6.85 -51.68
N LYS A 16 15.06 6.34 -51.49
CA LYS A 16 15.37 4.93 -51.75
C LYS A 16 14.59 4.05 -50.76
N ARG A 17 13.87 3.03 -51.26
CA ARG A 17 13.29 1.98 -50.42
C ARG A 17 14.28 0.82 -50.35
N MET A 18 14.72 0.45 -49.14
CA MET A 18 15.22 -0.90 -48.92
C MET A 18 14.03 -1.86 -48.98
N CYS A 19 14.05 -2.84 -49.89
CA CYS A 19 13.22 -4.01 -49.75
C CYS A 19 13.90 -4.92 -48.73
N PHE A 20 13.30 -5.02 -47.55
CA PHE A 20 13.59 -6.13 -46.67
C PHE A 20 12.98 -7.39 -47.29
N PRO A 21 13.71 -8.53 -47.31
CA PRO A 21 13.10 -9.84 -47.55
C PRO A 21 11.89 -10.07 -46.62
N PRO A 22 10.95 -10.97 -46.97
CA PRO A 22 10.03 -11.49 -45.96
C PRO A 22 10.86 -12.04 -44.79
N PHE A 23 10.51 -11.67 -43.56
CA PHE A 23 11.23 -12.11 -42.36
C PHE A 23 11.10 -13.62 -42.21
N ASP A 24 12.14 -14.34 -42.66
CA ASP A 24 12.38 -15.74 -42.38
C ASP A 24 13.43 -15.83 -41.25
N ASP A 25 13.26 -16.77 -40.33
CA ASP A 25 14.04 -16.81 -39.08
C ASP A 25 15.47 -17.38 -39.27
N GLU A 26 15.83 -17.79 -40.49
CA GLU A 26 17.10 -18.43 -40.87
C GLU A 26 18.17 -17.45 -41.44
N GLU A 27 17.85 -16.19 -41.76
CA GLU A 27 18.84 -15.24 -42.31
C GLU A 27 19.68 -14.52 -41.23
N PRO A 28 21.00 -14.35 -41.43
CA PRO A 28 21.85 -13.59 -40.50
C PRO A 28 21.45 -12.10 -40.42
N PRO A 29 21.49 -11.47 -39.22
CA PRO A 29 21.21 -10.04 -39.10
C PRO A 29 22.27 -9.21 -39.84
N LEU A 30 21.83 -8.34 -40.75
CA LEU A 30 22.67 -7.38 -41.46
C LEU A 30 23.54 -6.56 -40.51
N ASP A 31 24.88 -6.60 -40.68
CA ASP A 31 25.77 -5.71 -39.95
C ASP A 31 25.58 -4.27 -40.42
N TYR A 32 25.42 -3.37 -39.45
CA TYR A 32 25.34 -1.94 -39.68
C TYR A 32 26.66 -1.38 -40.22
N ALA A 33 27.80 -1.97 -39.84
CA ALA A 33 29.09 -1.54 -40.33
C ALA A 33 29.21 -1.75 -41.85
N ASP A 34 29.00 -2.98 -42.30
CA ASP A 34 29.21 -3.36 -43.70
C ASP A 34 28.17 -2.79 -44.68
N ASN A 35 26.98 -2.37 -44.18
CA ASN A 35 25.85 -1.99 -45.03
C ASN A 35 25.36 -0.54 -44.88
N LEU A 36 25.75 0.18 -43.82
CA LEU A 36 25.19 1.49 -43.50
C LEU A 36 26.20 2.56 -43.02
N LEU A 37 27.43 2.20 -42.61
CA LEU A 37 28.42 3.21 -42.21
C LEU A 37 28.92 4.05 -43.39
N ASP A 38 29.18 3.42 -44.54
CA ASP A 38 29.77 4.07 -45.71
C ASP A 38 28.71 4.64 -46.69
N VAL A 39 27.42 4.58 -46.33
CA VAL A 39 26.33 5.13 -47.14
C VAL A 39 26.19 6.63 -46.89
N GLU A 40 26.75 7.45 -47.78
CA GLU A 40 26.59 8.90 -47.72
C GLU A 40 25.10 9.29 -47.65
N PRO A 41 24.69 10.14 -46.69
CA PRO A 41 23.32 10.60 -46.59
C PRO A 41 22.98 11.50 -47.77
N LEU A 42 21.92 11.16 -48.50
CA LEU A 42 21.37 11.99 -49.58
C LEU A 42 21.04 13.41 -49.07
N GLU A 43 21.17 14.39 -49.97
CA GLU A 43 20.88 15.79 -49.68
C GLU A 43 19.49 15.97 -49.07
N ALA A 44 19.40 16.91 -48.13
CA ALA A 44 18.14 17.21 -47.46
C ALA A 44 17.13 17.78 -48.46
N ILE A 45 15.89 17.30 -48.42
CA ILE A 45 14.79 17.84 -49.25
C ILE A 45 14.53 19.29 -48.82
N GLN A 46 15.13 20.23 -49.54
CA GLN A 46 14.84 21.65 -49.45
C GLN A 46 13.67 22.01 -50.38
N ILE A 47 13.05 23.13 -50.09
CA ILE A 47 11.99 23.74 -50.89
C ILE A 47 12.51 25.13 -51.24
N GLU A 48 12.35 25.52 -52.49
CA GLU A 48 12.48 26.92 -52.90
C GLU A 48 11.44 27.72 -52.12
N LEU A 49 11.91 28.47 -51.12
CA LEU A 49 11.08 29.39 -50.33
C LEU A 49 10.87 30.66 -51.15
N ASP A 50 9.77 31.36 -50.90
CA ASP A 50 9.51 32.66 -51.54
C ASP A 50 10.17 33.79 -50.74
N GLU A 51 10.81 34.75 -51.42
CA GLU A 51 11.53 35.84 -50.74
C GLU A 51 10.61 36.85 -50.02
N GLU A 52 9.34 36.94 -50.41
CA GLU A 52 8.34 37.83 -49.78
C GLU A 52 7.39 37.05 -48.86
N GLU A 53 6.78 35.93 -49.31
CA GLU A 53 5.82 35.17 -48.50
C GLU A 53 6.48 34.40 -47.35
N ASP A 54 7.67 33.80 -47.58
CA ASP A 54 8.41 33.03 -46.57
C ASP A 54 9.51 33.87 -45.87
N ALA A 55 9.55 35.20 -46.07
CA ALA A 55 10.59 36.11 -45.56
C ALA A 55 10.93 35.92 -44.06
N ALA A 56 9.93 35.59 -43.24
CA ALA A 56 10.07 35.34 -41.80
C ALA A 56 10.91 34.09 -41.45
N VAL A 57 11.05 33.14 -42.38
CA VAL A 57 11.79 31.87 -42.23
C VAL A 57 12.92 31.68 -43.25
N TYR A 58 12.88 32.39 -44.37
CA TYR A 58 13.76 32.25 -45.55
C TYR A 58 15.24 32.00 -45.21
N SER A 59 15.83 32.84 -44.36
CA SER A 59 17.25 32.81 -44.01
C SER A 59 17.68 31.73 -43.02
N TRP A 60 16.74 31.02 -42.38
CA TRP A 60 17.06 30.15 -41.25
C TRP A 60 16.32 28.80 -41.24
N PHE A 61 15.29 28.60 -42.06
CA PHE A 61 14.45 27.40 -42.06
C PHE A 61 15.22 26.08 -42.28
N TYR A 62 16.32 26.13 -43.04
CA TYR A 62 17.19 25.00 -43.34
C TYR A 62 18.57 25.06 -42.65
N ASP A 63 18.87 26.10 -41.86
CA ASP A 63 20.11 26.09 -41.06
C ASP A 63 20.00 25.02 -39.97
N HIS A 64 21.04 24.21 -39.81
CA HIS A 64 21.20 23.25 -38.73
C HIS A 64 21.29 23.90 -37.33
N LYS A 65 21.62 25.20 -37.25
CA LYS A 65 21.88 25.98 -36.03
C LYS A 65 21.29 27.41 -36.09
N PRO A 66 20.03 27.58 -36.54
CA PRO A 66 19.48 28.86 -37.01
C PRO A 66 19.51 29.97 -35.97
N LEU A 67 19.29 29.58 -34.71
CA LEU A 67 19.19 30.53 -33.61
C LEU A 67 20.55 30.78 -32.93
N VAL A 68 21.64 30.04 -33.25
CA VAL A 68 22.87 29.91 -32.40
C VAL A 68 23.51 31.24 -32.00
N LYS A 69 23.37 32.28 -32.80
CA LYS A 69 23.93 33.63 -32.55
C LYS A 69 22.94 34.60 -31.89
N THR A 70 21.70 34.19 -31.61
CA THR A 70 20.67 35.03 -30.99
C THR A 70 20.75 35.03 -29.46
N LYS A 71 20.32 36.13 -28.83
CA LYS A 71 20.24 36.27 -27.35
C LYS A 71 19.28 35.29 -26.68
N LEU A 72 18.51 34.50 -27.44
CA LEU A 72 17.43 33.64 -26.96
C LEU A 72 17.89 32.26 -26.47
N ILE A 73 19.19 31.93 -26.54
CA ILE A 73 19.65 30.52 -26.41
C ILE A 73 19.95 30.02 -25.01
N ASN A 74 20.30 30.90 -24.07
CA ASN A 74 20.28 30.55 -22.65
C ASN A 74 18.87 30.80 -22.09
N GLY A 75 17.88 30.06 -22.59
CA GLY A 75 16.45 30.36 -22.38
C GLY A 75 15.43 29.21 -22.55
N PRO A 76 15.28 28.57 -23.73
CA PRO A 76 13.98 28.05 -24.14
C PRO A 76 13.48 26.85 -23.33
N ARG A 77 14.40 25.97 -22.90
CA ARG A 77 14.05 24.73 -22.20
C ARG A 77 13.65 24.95 -20.73
N LEU A 78 14.29 25.90 -20.06
CA LEU A 78 13.89 26.34 -18.71
C LEU A 78 12.60 27.16 -18.78
N GLN A 79 12.43 28.00 -19.81
CA GLN A 79 11.20 28.75 -20.04
C GLN A 79 9.98 27.84 -20.17
N VAL A 80 10.03 26.75 -20.94
CA VAL A 80 8.90 25.80 -21.05
C VAL A 80 8.53 25.19 -19.69
N CYS A 81 9.51 24.86 -18.85
CA CYS A 81 9.26 24.36 -17.50
C CYS A 81 8.60 25.43 -16.62
N GLN A 82 9.11 26.67 -16.65
CA GLN A 82 8.55 27.80 -15.89
C GLN A 82 7.14 28.17 -16.36
N GLN A 83 6.91 28.22 -17.67
CA GLN A 83 5.61 28.48 -18.29
C GLN A 83 4.60 27.40 -17.90
N GLY A 84 4.96 26.12 -18.01
CA GLY A 84 4.10 25.01 -17.59
C GLY A 84 3.75 25.04 -16.10
N TYR A 85 4.71 25.37 -15.25
CA TYR A 85 4.49 25.60 -13.81
C TYR A 85 3.52 26.76 -13.57
N ASN A 86 3.76 27.91 -14.20
CA ASN A 86 2.91 29.11 -14.10
C ASN A 86 1.48 28.81 -14.58
N MET A 87 1.30 28.16 -15.73
CA MET A 87 -0.02 27.79 -16.28
C MET A 87 -0.82 26.91 -15.32
N LEU A 88 -0.19 25.88 -14.75
CA LEU A 88 -0.86 24.98 -13.80
C LEU A 88 -1.20 25.68 -12.49
N ASN A 89 -0.31 26.54 -11.97
CA ASN A 89 -0.57 27.32 -10.75
C ASN A 89 -1.66 28.37 -10.93
N LEU A 90 -1.65 29.12 -12.05
CA LEU A 90 -2.72 30.05 -12.39
C LEU A 90 -4.08 29.34 -12.43
N LEU A 91 -4.15 28.10 -12.97
CA LEU A 91 -5.38 27.30 -12.95
C LEU A 91 -5.78 26.82 -11.54
N ILE A 92 -4.83 26.50 -10.66
CA ILE A 92 -5.09 26.16 -9.25
C ILE A 92 -5.67 27.38 -8.51
N HIS A 93 -5.04 28.55 -8.65
CA HIS A 93 -5.48 29.80 -8.01
C HIS A 93 -6.80 30.33 -8.59
N ARG A 94 -7.01 30.25 -9.92
CA ARG A 94 -8.28 30.62 -10.57
C ARG A 94 -9.47 29.78 -10.09
N LYS A 95 -9.22 28.54 -9.64
CA LYS A 95 -10.23 27.67 -9.00
C LYS A 95 -10.37 27.92 -7.49
N SER A 96 -9.63 28.87 -6.93
CA SER A 96 -9.54 29.18 -5.48
C SER A 96 -9.25 27.90 -4.67
N LEU A 97 -8.11 27.28 -4.96
CA LEU A 97 -7.62 26.05 -4.33
C LEU A 97 -6.31 26.30 -3.56
N ASN A 98 -6.22 27.40 -2.81
CA ASN A 98 -5.02 27.88 -2.10
C ASN A 98 -4.45 26.89 -1.06
N TYR A 99 -5.19 25.83 -0.74
CA TYR A 99 -4.76 24.72 0.11
C TYR A 99 -4.04 23.58 -0.65
N LEU A 100 -3.81 23.75 -1.96
CA LEU A 100 -2.93 22.93 -2.77
C LEU A 100 -1.68 23.72 -3.16
N HIS A 101 -0.53 23.06 -3.09
CA HIS A 101 0.75 23.55 -3.57
C HIS A 101 1.25 22.62 -4.67
N LEU A 102 1.66 23.19 -5.80
CA LEU A 102 2.44 22.51 -6.83
C LEU A 102 3.91 22.84 -6.57
N ASP A 103 4.74 21.84 -6.32
CA ASP A 103 6.19 22.08 -6.23
C ASP A 103 6.84 22.14 -7.63
N TYR A 104 8.08 22.65 -7.70
CA TYR A 104 8.83 22.80 -8.96
C TYR A 104 9.17 21.48 -9.67
N ASN A 105 9.01 20.33 -8.99
CA ASN A 105 9.10 18.99 -9.56
C ASN A 105 7.70 18.43 -9.94
N PHE A 106 6.74 19.34 -10.09
CA PHE A 106 5.36 19.11 -10.49
C PHE A 106 4.61 18.12 -9.58
N ASN A 107 4.95 17.99 -8.29
CA ASN A 107 4.10 17.26 -7.34
C ASN A 107 2.99 18.19 -6.84
N LEU A 108 1.73 17.74 -6.98
CA LEU A 108 0.59 18.43 -6.36
C LEU A 108 0.37 17.86 -4.95
N LYS A 109 0.61 18.68 -3.93
CA LYS A 109 0.52 18.32 -2.50
C LYS A 109 -0.51 19.20 -1.79
N PRO A 110 -1.30 18.67 -0.85
CA PRO A 110 -2.12 19.51 0.03
C PRO A 110 -1.23 20.18 1.08
N VAL A 111 -1.48 21.47 1.37
CA VAL A 111 -0.73 22.24 2.40
C VAL A 111 -1.22 21.89 3.82
N LYS A 112 -2.47 21.41 3.94
CA LYS A 112 -3.13 21.02 5.19
C LYS A 112 -4.02 19.80 4.97
N THR A 113 -4.48 19.15 6.04
CA THR A 113 -5.55 18.16 5.97
C THR A 113 -6.83 18.79 5.39
N LEU A 114 -7.39 18.18 4.34
CA LEU A 114 -8.51 18.73 3.58
C LEU A 114 -9.87 18.19 4.04
N THR A 115 -10.83 19.08 4.24
CA THR A 115 -12.24 18.72 4.48
C THR A 115 -12.84 17.98 3.29
N THR A 116 -13.96 17.26 3.50
CA THR A 116 -14.69 16.57 2.42
C THR A 116 -15.16 17.53 1.31
N LYS A 117 -15.49 18.79 1.65
CA LYS A 117 -15.87 19.83 0.67
C LYS A 117 -14.67 20.26 -0.18
N GLU A 118 -13.53 20.55 0.45
CA GLU A 118 -12.27 20.86 -0.25
C GLU A 118 -11.83 19.69 -1.14
N ARG A 119 -11.80 18.45 -0.63
CA ARG A 119 -11.45 17.24 -1.39
C ARG A 119 -12.36 16.97 -2.60
N LYS A 120 -13.63 17.39 -2.55
CA LYS A 120 -14.55 17.31 -3.70
C LYS A 120 -14.24 18.44 -4.70
N LYS A 121 -14.05 19.68 -4.24
CA LYS A 121 -13.74 20.86 -5.09
C LYS A 121 -12.40 20.72 -5.82
N SER A 122 -11.38 20.16 -5.15
CA SER A 122 -10.00 20.08 -5.64
C SER A 122 -9.68 18.83 -6.48
N ARG A 123 -10.68 17.98 -6.76
CA ARG A 123 -10.49 16.77 -7.56
C ARG A 123 -10.34 17.12 -9.05
N PHE A 124 -9.10 17.31 -9.48
CA PHE A 124 -8.76 17.45 -10.90
C PHE A 124 -8.96 16.14 -11.68
N GLY A 125 -9.25 16.27 -12.97
CA GLY A 125 -9.40 15.14 -13.91
C GLY A 125 -8.11 14.83 -14.68
N ASN A 126 -8.18 13.85 -15.58
CA ASN A 126 -7.04 13.34 -16.33
C ASN A 126 -6.31 14.41 -17.16
N ALA A 127 -7.02 15.40 -17.71
CA ALA A 127 -6.41 16.48 -18.51
C ALA A 127 -5.29 17.23 -17.76
N PHE A 128 -5.63 17.76 -16.57
CA PHE A 128 -4.69 18.46 -15.71
C PHE A 128 -3.53 17.55 -15.26
N HIS A 129 -3.86 16.35 -14.78
CA HIS A 129 -2.85 15.47 -14.22
C HIS A 129 -1.90 14.87 -15.27
N LEU A 130 -2.39 14.54 -16.47
CA LEU A 130 -1.56 14.03 -17.56
C LEU A 130 -0.62 15.11 -18.10
N CYS A 131 -1.12 16.35 -18.26
CA CYS A 131 -0.28 17.50 -18.62
C CYS A 131 0.84 17.73 -17.57
N ARG A 132 0.49 17.74 -16.28
CA ARG A 132 1.45 17.87 -15.17
C ARG A 132 2.53 16.76 -15.16
N GLU A 133 2.17 15.51 -15.46
CA GLU A 133 3.16 14.42 -15.51
C GLU A 133 4.03 14.47 -16.79
N ILE A 134 3.54 15.01 -17.91
CA ILE A 134 4.37 15.31 -19.09
C ILE A 134 5.37 16.42 -18.76
N LEU A 135 4.92 17.50 -18.12
CA LEU A 135 5.80 18.59 -17.67
C LEU A 135 6.85 18.10 -16.67
N ARG A 136 6.52 17.14 -15.79
CA ARG A 136 7.51 16.44 -14.96
C ARG A 136 8.55 15.70 -15.80
N LEU A 137 8.14 14.90 -16.78
CA LEU A 137 9.08 14.17 -17.64
C LEU A 137 10.03 15.13 -18.37
N THR A 138 9.48 16.22 -18.91
CA THR A 138 10.27 17.29 -19.53
C THR A 138 11.25 17.92 -18.54
N LYS A 139 10.79 18.26 -17.32
CA LYS A 139 11.62 18.83 -16.25
C LYS A 139 12.79 17.92 -15.88
N LEU A 140 12.57 16.61 -15.73
CA LEU A 140 13.64 15.64 -15.44
C LEU A 140 14.72 15.62 -16.53
N VAL A 141 14.33 15.63 -17.81
CA VAL A 141 15.26 15.68 -18.95
C VAL A 141 16.04 17.00 -18.99
N VAL A 142 15.35 18.13 -18.72
CA VAL A 142 15.97 19.45 -18.67
C VAL A 142 16.93 19.58 -17.49
N ASP A 143 16.57 19.07 -16.30
CA ASP A 143 17.41 19.12 -15.11
C ASP A 143 18.70 18.32 -15.27
N ALA A 144 18.65 17.13 -15.88
CA ALA A 144 19.85 16.37 -16.21
C ALA A 144 20.80 17.18 -17.12
N ASN A 145 20.26 17.85 -18.13
CA ASN A 145 21.03 18.74 -19.00
C ASN A 145 21.58 19.96 -18.25
N VAL A 146 20.85 20.51 -17.27
CA VAL A 146 21.31 21.63 -16.45
C VAL A 146 22.48 21.21 -15.55
N GLN A 147 22.41 20.06 -14.89
CA GLN A 147 23.50 19.57 -14.03
C GLN A 147 24.80 19.35 -14.82
N PHE A 148 24.69 18.77 -16.02
CA PHE A 148 25.82 18.67 -16.96
C PHE A 148 26.38 20.05 -17.35
N ARG A 149 25.50 21.00 -17.69
CA ARG A 149 25.91 22.37 -18.11
C ARG A 149 26.44 23.24 -16.97
N LEU A 150 26.19 22.88 -15.71
CA LEU A 150 26.81 23.47 -14.53
C LEU A 150 28.16 22.83 -14.17
N GLY A 151 28.56 21.74 -14.83
CA GLY A 151 29.79 21.00 -14.52
C GLY A 151 29.68 20.04 -13.33
N ASN A 152 28.49 19.84 -12.78
CA ASN A 152 28.26 18.95 -11.63
C ASN A 152 28.22 17.46 -12.01
N VAL A 153 28.05 17.16 -13.30
CA VAL A 153 27.81 15.82 -13.86
C VAL A 153 28.54 15.72 -15.19
N ASP A 154 29.18 14.59 -15.48
CA ASP A 154 29.93 14.40 -16.74
C ASP A 154 29.03 14.00 -17.94
N ALA A 155 29.63 13.90 -19.14
CA ALA A 155 28.90 13.59 -20.37
C ALA A 155 28.35 12.15 -20.42
N PHE A 156 29.04 11.17 -19.84
CA PHE A 156 28.62 9.77 -19.78
C PHE A 156 27.51 9.59 -18.74
N GLN A 157 27.63 10.24 -17.57
CA GLN A 157 26.60 10.32 -16.56
C GLN A 157 25.33 11.03 -17.07
N LEU A 158 25.46 12.08 -17.89
CA LEU A 158 24.31 12.68 -18.59
C LEU A 158 23.64 11.64 -19.51
N ALA A 159 24.41 10.90 -20.30
CA ALA A 159 23.88 9.92 -21.24
C ALA A 159 23.19 8.75 -20.52
N ASP A 160 23.78 8.20 -19.45
CA ASP A 160 23.18 7.17 -18.58
C ASP A 160 21.96 7.73 -17.82
N GLY A 161 22.01 8.98 -17.36
CA GLY A 161 20.86 9.66 -16.76
C GLY A 161 19.67 9.79 -17.71
N LEU A 162 19.91 10.14 -18.99
CA LEU A 162 18.87 10.16 -20.02
C LEU A 162 18.36 8.75 -20.34
N GLN A 163 19.25 7.76 -20.42
CA GLN A 163 18.89 6.34 -20.57
C GLN A 163 17.94 5.91 -19.45
N TYR A 164 18.32 6.22 -18.21
CA TYR A 164 17.55 5.88 -17.03
C TYR A 164 16.18 6.57 -17.02
N ILE A 165 16.12 7.87 -17.33
CA ILE A 165 14.86 8.63 -17.40
C ILE A 165 13.90 8.01 -18.41
N PHE A 166 14.33 7.78 -19.65
CA PHE A 166 13.44 7.25 -20.70
C PHE A 166 13.09 5.77 -20.52
N SER A 167 13.94 4.99 -19.85
CA SER A 167 13.65 3.59 -19.50
C SER A 167 12.68 3.46 -18.32
N HIS A 168 12.69 4.39 -17.36
CA HIS A 168 11.97 4.27 -16.08
C HIS A 168 10.86 5.33 -15.88
N VAL A 169 10.31 5.90 -16.95
CA VAL A 169 9.18 6.85 -16.90
C VAL A 169 8.00 6.34 -16.06
N GLY A 170 7.74 5.03 -16.03
CA GLY A 170 6.68 4.42 -15.20
C GLY A 170 6.97 4.40 -13.68
N GLN A 171 8.20 4.66 -13.26
CA GLN A 171 8.63 4.76 -11.86
C GLN A 171 8.89 6.23 -11.49
N LEU A 172 9.49 7.02 -12.39
CA LEU A 172 9.77 8.45 -12.18
C LEU A 172 8.53 9.36 -12.35
N THR A 173 7.50 8.90 -13.08
CA THR A 173 6.25 9.64 -13.32
C THR A 173 5.01 8.81 -13.03
N GLY A 174 3.89 9.49 -12.80
CA GLY A 174 2.57 8.90 -12.62
C GLY A 174 1.72 8.81 -13.90
N MET A 175 2.28 9.00 -15.11
CA MET A 175 1.48 9.18 -16.34
C MET A 175 0.47 8.04 -16.60
N TYR A 176 0.86 6.80 -16.34
CA TYR A 176 0.03 5.60 -16.50
C TYR A 176 -1.26 5.63 -15.66
N ARG A 177 -1.27 6.38 -14.54
CA ARG A 177 -2.44 6.56 -13.66
C ARG A 177 -3.56 7.39 -14.31
N TYR A 178 -3.21 8.21 -15.30
CA TYR A 178 -4.11 9.16 -15.96
C TYR A 178 -4.37 8.80 -17.43
N LYS A 179 -3.54 7.93 -18.02
CA LYS A 179 -3.79 7.25 -19.30
C LYS A 179 -3.13 5.87 -19.34
N TYR A 180 -3.87 4.82 -18.97
CA TYR A 180 -3.31 3.47 -18.86
C TYR A 180 -2.76 2.87 -20.16
N ARG A 181 -3.24 3.28 -21.35
CA ARG A 181 -2.71 2.82 -22.65
C ARG A 181 -1.20 3.12 -22.83
N LEU A 182 -0.65 4.08 -22.08
CA LEU A 182 0.78 4.39 -22.00
C LEU A 182 1.64 3.21 -21.49
N MET A 183 1.03 2.19 -20.86
CA MET A 183 1.73 0.94 -20.55
C MET A 183 2.41 0.33 -21.79
N ARG A 184 1.85 0.47 -23.00
CA ARG A 184 2.47 0.00 -24.26
C ARG A 184 3.88 0.56 -24.44
N GLN A 185 4.06 1.87 -24.21
CA GLN A 185 5.35 2.53 -24.30
C GLN A 185 6.30 2.07 -23.19
N ILE A 186 5.82 1.95 -21.95
CA ILE A 186 6.66 1.49 -20.84
C ILE A 186 7.20 0.08 -21.09
N ARG A 187 6.37 -0.85 -21.61
CA ARG A 187 6.82 -2.20 -21.97
C ARG A 187 7.92 -2.12 -23.02
N MET A 188 7.64 -1.46 -24.14
CA MET A 188 8.59 -1.28 -25.24
C MET A 188 9.94 -0.67 -24.79
N CYS A 189 9.95 0.31 -23.87
CA CYS A 189 11.20 0.85 -23.34
C CYS A 189 11.97 -0.14 -22.44
N LYS A 190 11.28 -1.04 -21.73
CA LYS A 190 11.95 -2.14 -21.01
C LYS A 190 12.50 -3.19 -21.97
N ASP A 191 11.74 -3.57 -22.99
CA ASP A 191 12.15 -4.56 -23.99
C ASP A 191 13.41 -4.04 -24.73
N LEU A 192 13.42 -2.76 -25.12
CA LEU A 192 14.60 -2.07 -25.66
C LEU A 192 15.76 -2.03 -24.65
N LYS A 193 15.51 -1.71 -23.38
CA LYS A 193 16.53 -1.74 -22.32
C LYS A 193 17.17 -3.13 -22.22
N HIS A 194 16.40 -4.21 -22.24
CA HIS A 194 16.92 -5.58 -22.19
C HIS A 194 17.80 -5.89 -23.41
N LEU A 195 17.34 -5.57 -24.62
CA LEU A 195 18.11 -5.74 -25.87
C LEU A 195 19.45 -4.99 -25.83
N ILE A 196 19.41 -3.70 -25.47
CA ILE A 196 20.59 -2.83 -25.41
C ILE A 196 21.56 -3.33 -24.34
N TYR A 197 21.09 -3.63 -23.13
CA TYR A 197 21.95 -4.01 -22.01
C TYR A 197 22.55 -5.40 -22.21
N TYR A 198 21.87 -6.32 -22.91
CA TYR A 198 22.41 -7.62 -23.27
C TYR A 198 23.58 -7.51 -24.25
N ARG A 199 23.51 -6.58 -25.23
CA ARG A 199 24.61 -6.34 -26.18
C ARG A 199 25.73 -5.48 -25.61
N PHE A 200 25.40 -4.45 -24.82
CA PHE A 200 26.35 -3.47 -24.27
C PHE A 200 27.22 -4.04 -23.15
N ASN A 201 26.65 -4.86 -22.25
CA ASN A 201 27.39 -5.48 -21.14
C ASN A 201 28.04 -6.81 -21.59
N THR A 202 28.76 -6.79 -22.71
CA THR A 202 29.50 -7.96 -23.25
C THR A 202 31.01 -7.76 -23.14
N GLY A 203 31.76 -8.86 -23.08
CA GLY A 203 33.22 -8.82 -22.90
C GLY A 203 33.63 -8.27 -21.52
N PRO A 204 34.55 -7.29 -21.44
CA PRO A 204 35.06 -6.77 -20.17
C PRO A 204 34.08 -5.83 -19.43
N VAL A 205 32.97 -5.44 -20.06
CA VAL A 205 31.99 -4.51 -19.48
C VAL A 205 31.11 -5.23 -18.47
N GLY A 206 31.36 -4.97 -17.18
CA GLY A 206 30.60 -5.55 -16.07
C GLY A 206 29.16 -5.03 -15.95
N LYS A 207 28.37 -5.66 -15.08
CA LYS A 207 26.99 -5.23 -14.78
C LYS A 207 27.00 -4.00 -13.86
N GLY A 208 26.73 -2.82 -14.42
CA GLY A 208 26.66 -1.56 -13.65
C GLY A 208 25.86 -0.46 -14.35
N PRO A 209 25.77 0.74 -13.76
CA PRO A 209 25.40 1.97 -14.47
C PRO A 209 26.51 2.37 -15.47
N GLY A 210 26.17 3.21 -16.45
CA GLY A 210 27.10 3.69 -17.49
C GLY A 210 26.68 3.41 -18.93
N CYS A 211 25.43 3.02 -19.18
CA CYS A 211 24.92 2.69 -20.52
C CYS A 211 24.21 3.89 -21.16
N GLY A 212 24.93 4.72 -21.91
CA GLY A 212 24.41 5.97 -22.48
C GLY A 212 23.49 5.89 -23.71
N PHE A 213 22.99 4.71 -24.12
CA PHE A 213 22.33 4.54 -25.43
C PHE A 213 20.81 4.83 -25.43
N TRP A 214 20.45 6.10 -25.22
CA TRP A 214 19.06 6.55 -24.97
C TRP A 214 18.18 6.82 -26.20
N ALA A 215 18.76 6.86 -27.39
CA ALA A 215 18.04 7.23 -28.62
C ALA A 215 16.80 6.36 -28.93
N PRO A 216 16.80 5.01 -28.75
CA PRO A 216 15.63 4.18 -29.03
C PRO A 216 14.44 4.52 -28.13
N MET A 217 14.66 4.64 -26.81
CA MET A 217 13.60 4.94 -25.84
C MET A 217 13.10 6.38 -25.99
N TRP A 218 13.97 7.33 -26.31
CA TRP A 218 13.56 8.70 -26.65
C TRP A 218 12.59 8.76 -27.84
N ARG A 219 12.86 8.00 -28.92
CA ARG A 219 11.94 7.90 -30.07
C ARG A 219 10.56 7.35 -29.67
N VAL A 220 10.50 6.37 -28.77
CA VAL A 220 9.22 5.84 -28.23
C VAL A 220 8.40 6.94 -27.55
N TRP A 221 9.05 7.81 -26.76
CA TRP A 221 8.38 8.93 -26.09
C TRP A 221 7.99 10.06 -27.04
N LEU A 222 8.79 10.36 -28.07
CA LEU A 222 8.41 11.30 -29.12
C LEU A 222 7.17 10.84 -29.91
N PHE A 223 7.11 9.56 -30.31
CA PHE A 223 5.94 9.02 -30.99
C PHE A 223 4.69 8.98 -30.09
N PHE A 224 4.87 8.78 -28.77
CA PHE A 224 3.80 8.99 -27.81
C PHE A 224 3.33 10.45 -27.77
N LEU A 225 4.24 11.42 -27.73
CA LEU A 225 3.89 12.84 -27.73
C LEU A 225 3.13 13.23 -29.00
N ARG A 226 3.58 12.80 -30.18
CA ARG A 226 2.86 12.96 -31.45
C ARG A 226 1.41 12.44 -31.38
N GLY A 227 1.18 11.32 -30.71
CA GLY A 227 -0.16 10.73 -30.55
C GLY A 227 -1.01 11.29 -29.41
N ILE A 228 -0.41 12.01 -28.44
CA ILE A 228 -1.14 12.55 -27.28
C ILE A 228 -1.57 14.01 -27.44
N VAL A 229 -0.84 14.80 -28.23
CA VAL A 229 -1.08 16.24 -28.42
C VAL A 229 -2.55 16.55 -28.79
N PRO A 230 -3.15 15.98 -29.87
CA PRO A 230 -4.54 16.28 -30.24
C PRO A 230 -5.57 15.90 -29.17
N LEU A 231 -5.26 14.88 -28.36
CA LEU A 231 -6.13 14.47 -27.27
C LEU A 231 -6.06 15.44 -26.09
N LEU A 232 -4.86 15.92 -25.76
CA LEU A 232 -4.64 16.88 -24.69
C LEU A 232 -5.15 18.27 -25.05
N GLU A 233 -4.98 18.72 -26.28
CA GLU A 233 -5.55 19.98 -26.80
C GLU A 233 -7.06 20.01 -26.56
N ARG A 234 -7.80 19.02 -27.09
CA ARG A 234 -9.26 18.90 -26.86
C ARG A 234 -9.63 18.81 -25.37
N TRP A 235 -8.86 18.08 -24.57
CA TRP A 235 -9.14 17.92 -23.14
C TRP A 235 -8.86 19.18 -22.31
N LEU A 236 -7.84 19.95 -22.66
CA LEU A 236 -7.46 21.19 -22.00
C LEU A 236 -8.36 22.35 -22.47
N ALA A 237 -8.68 22.43 -23.77
CA ALA A 237 -9.68 23.37 -24.30
C ALA A 237 -11.02 23.21 -23.57
N ASN A 238 -11.56 21.98 -23.52
CA ASN A 238 -12.81 21.70 -22.78
C ASN A 238 -12.71 21.91 -21.26
N LEU A 239 -11.50 21.90 -20.68
CA LEU A 239 -11.28 22.24 -19.28
C LEU A 239 -11.28 23.75 -19.05
N LEU A 240 -10.66 24.51 -19.96
CA LEU A 240 -10.54 25.97 -19.92
C LEU A 240 -11.85 26.66 -20.29
N ALA A 241 -12.50 26.29 -21.40
CA ALA A 241 -13.82 26.78 -21.79
C ALA A 241 -14.80 26.65 -20.62
N ARG A 242 -14.91 25.44 -20.04
CA ARG A 242 -15.72 25.18 -18.84
C ARG A 242 -15.34 25.97 -17.58
N GLN A 243 -14.11 26.48 -17.51
CA GLN A 243 -13.60 27.28 -16.38
C GLN A 243 -13.83 28.79 -16.57
N PHE A 244 -14.03 29.24 -17.82
CA PHE A 244 -14.34 30.63 -18.17
C PHE A 244 -15.84 30.84 -18.44
N GLU A 245 -16.46 29.99 -19.25
CA GLU A 245 -17.88 30.03 -19.66
C GLU A 245 -18.82 29.29 -18.68
N GLY A 246 -18.27 28.40 -17.85
CA GLY A 246 -19.04 27.59 -16.89
C GLY A 246 -19.50 26.23 -17.46
N ARG A 247 -20.56 25.65 -16.89
CA ARG A 247 -21.15 24.39 -17.37
C ARG A 247 -22.59 24.62 -17.81
N HIS A 248 -22.90 24.33 -19.06
CA HIS A 248 -24.28 24.20 -19.53
C HIS A 248 -24.96 23.06 -18.75
N SER A 249 -26.06 23.38 -18.06
CA SER A 249 -26.76 22.46 -17.16
C SER A 249 -27.74 21.53 -17.86
N LYS A 250 -28.25 21.91 -19.04
CA LYS A 250 -29.24 21.17 -19.84
C LYS A 250 -28.87 21.00 -21.32
N GLY A 251 -27.67 21.43 -21.74
CA GLY A 251 -27.28 21.52 -23.17
C GLY A 251 -26.94 20.19 -23.86
N VAL A 252 -26.86 19.08 -23.14
CA VAL A 252 -26.60 17.74 -23.68
C VAL A 252 -27.52 16.75 -22.99
N ALA A 253 -28.36 16.05 -23.77
CA ALA A 253 -29.21 14.99 -23.25
C ALA A 253 -28.35 13.86 -22.65
N ASN A 254 -28.69 13.39 -21.45
CA ASN A 254 -27.96 12.29 -20.83
C ASN A 254 -28.31 10.98 -21.52
N THR A 255 -27.35 10.34 -22.19
CA THR A 255 -27.52 9.01 -22.77
C THR A 255 -27.96 8.01 -21.70
N VAL A 256 -28.92 7.15 -22.07
CA VAL A 256 -29.32 6.01 -21.24
C VAL A 256 -28.12 5.06 -21.12
N THR A 257 -27.74 4.74 -19.88
CA THR A 257 -26.65 3.82 -19.56
C THR A 257 -27.20 2.69 -18.70
N LYS A 258 -26.47 1.58 -18.54
CA LYS A 258 -26.94 0.38 -17.81
C LYS A 258 -27.61 0.69 -16.45
N GLN A 259 -27.14 1.71 -15.72
CA GLN A 259 -27.72 2.12 -14.44
C GLN A 259 -29.15 2.68 -14.52
N ARG A 260 -29.57 3.16 -15.71
CA ARG A 260 -30.85 3.86 -15.94
C ARG A 260 -31.77 3.12 -16.90
N VAL A 261 -31.43 1.91 -17.37
CA VAL A 261 -32.25 1.18 -18.35
C VAL A 261 -33.63 0.92 -17.80
N GLU A 262 -33.74 0.28 -16.63
CA GLU A 262 -35.02 0.02 -15.96
C GLU A 262 -35.78 1.32 -15.69
N SER A 263 -35.15 2.33 -15.07
CA SER A 263 -35.81 3.61 -14.75
C SER A 263 -36.25 4.43 -15.96
N HIS A 264 -35.63 4.21 -17.13
CA HIS A 264 -36.03 4.87 -18.38
C HIS A 264 -37.13 4.10 -19.09
N PHE A 265 -37.04 2.77 -19.13
CA PHE A 265 -38.12 1.90 -19.59
C PHE A 265 -39.40 2.14 -18.78
N ASP A 266 -39.30 2.24 -17.45
CA ASP A 266 -40.39 2.61 -16.53
C ASP A 266 -41.00 4.00 -16.81
N LEU A 267 -40.21 4.91 -17.37
CA LEU A 267 -40.65 6.27 -17.71
C LEU A 267 -41.36 6.27 -19.07
N GLU A 268 -40.77 5.60 -20.07
CA GLU A 268 -41.32 5.45 -21.41
C GLU A 268 -42.60 4.62 -21.41
N LEU A 269 -42.64 3.50 -20.68
CA LEU A 269 -43.83 2.66 -20.52
C LEU A 269 -44.97 3.42 -19.82
N ARG A 270 -44.67 4.17 -18.75
CA ARG A 270 -45.69 5.03 -18.12
C ARG A 270 -46.15 6.15 -19.06
N ALA A 271 -45.25 6.74 -19.85
CA ALA A 271 -45.62 7.79 -20.79
C ALA A 271 -46.51 7.27 -21.93
N ALA A 272 -46.18 6.11 -22.51
CA ALA A 272 -46.98 5.44 -23.53
C ALA A 272 -48.37 5.08 -22.99
N VAL A 273 -48.44 4.35 -21.88
CA VAL A 273 -49.72 3.95 -21.26
C VAL A 273 -50.55 5.17 -20.85
N MET A 274 -49.95 6.25 -20.36
CA MET A 274 -50.68 7.49 -20.07
C MET A 274 -51.21 8.19 -21.32
N HIS A 275 -50.48 8.14 -22.45
CA HIS A 275 -50.95 8.69 -23.72
C HIS A 275 -52.15 7.89 -24.22
N ASP A 276 -52.02 6.56 -24.27
CA ASP A 276 -53.09 5.65 -24.72
C ASP A 276 -54.35 5.80 -23.86
N ILE A 277 -54.21 6.01 -22.54
CA ILE A 277 -55.34 6.22 -21.62
C ILE A 277 -55.99 7.59 -21.81
N LEU A 278 -55.21 8.64 -22.07
CA LEU A 278 -55.74 10.00 -22.28
C LEU A 278 -56.53 10.12 -23.58
N ASP A 279 -56.14 9.38 -24.62
CA ASP A 279 -56.88 9.30 -25.89
C ASP A 279 -58.15 8.43 -25.78
N ALA A 280 -58.28 7.60 -24.74
CA ALA A 280 -59.30 6.53 -24.66
C ALA A 280 -60.45 6.72 -23.64
N MET A 281 -60.49 7.78 -22.81
CA MET A 281 -61.47 7.90 -21.71
C MET A 281 -62.22 9.23 -21.59
N PRO A 282 -63.52 9.13 -21.28
CA PRO A 282 -64.17 9.95 -20.26
C PRO A 282 -64.67 9.07 -19.10
N GLY A 283 -63.94 9.06 -17.97
CA GLY A 283 -64.35 8.41 -16.72
C GLY A 283 -63.40 7.28 -16.24
N PRO A 284 -63.09 7.17 -14.93
CA PRO A 284 -61.93 6.41 -14.46
C PRO A 284 -62.21 4.95 -14.10
N GLY A 285 -61.27 4.05 -14.43
CA GLY A 285 -61.19 2.69 -13.89
C GLY A 285 -59.73 2.23 -13.80
N THR A 286 -59.31 1.75 -12.62
CA THR A 286 -57.93 1.30 -12.36
C THR A 286 -57.78 -0.21 -12.49
N SER A 287 -56.60 -0.66 -12.93
CA SER A 287 -56.26 -2.07 -13.12
C SER A 287 -54.93 -2.42 -12.43
N GLY A 288 -54.73 -3.70 -12.14
CA GLY A 288 -53.47 -4.20 -11.58
C GLY A 288 -53.45 -5.73 -11.50
N ALA A 289 -52.59 -6.36 -12.30
CA ALA A 289 -52.35 -7.80 -12.28
C ALA A 289 -50.84 -8.06 -12.34
N ASN A 290 -50.30 -8.81 -11.37
CA ASN A 290 -48.92 -9.28 -11.40
C ASN A 290 -48.85 -10.70 -11.98
N ARG A 291 -47.75 -11.01 -12.69
CA ARG A 291 -47.47 -12.33 -13.26
C ARG A 291 -46.15 -12.89 -12.74
N GLU A 292 -46.20 -14.05 -12.06
CA GLU A 292 -45.08 -15.00 -11.94
C GLU A 292 -45.45 -16.24 -12.78
N TYR A 293 -44.84 -16.42 -13.96
CA TYR A 293 -45.22 -17.46 -14.92
C TYR A 293 -43.98 -18.20 -15.40
N ASP A 294 -43.80 -19.43 -14.88
CA ASP A 294 -43.09 -20.53 -15.54
C ASP A 294 -43.39 -21.84 -14.76
N THR A 295 -43.18 -21.82 -13.43
CA THR A 295 -43.54 -22.93 -12.52
C THR A 295 -45.05 -23.18 -12.41
N PRO A 296 -45.93 -22.16 -12.28
CA PRO A 296 -47.37 -22.39 -12.20
C PRO A 296 -47.96 -22.92 -13.52
N GLU A 297 -47.38 -22.54 -14.66
CA GLU A 297 -47.90 -22.90 -15.98
C GLU A 297 -47.71 -24.40 -16.26
N ARG A 298 -46.56 -24.98 -15.87
CA ARG A 298 -46.35 -26.44 -15.93
C ARG A 298 -47.28 -27.22 -15.00
N GLN A 299 -47.61 -26.68 -13.82
CA GLN A 299 -48.56 -27.30 -12.89
C GLN A 299 -50.01 -27.17 -13.38
N HIS A 300 -50.38 -26.03 -13.96
CA HIS A 300 -51.67 -25.80 -14.60
C HIS A 300 -51.88 -26.76 -15.78
N ASN A 301 -50.89 -26.91 -16.66
CA ASN A 301 -50.95 -27.84 -17.79
C ASN A 301 -51.08 -29.30 -17.32
N TYR A 302 -50.35 -29.72 -16.28
CA TYR A 302 -50.53 -31.06 -15.68
C TYR A 302 -51.94 -31.30 -15.11
N LEU A 303 -52.55 -30.28 -14.49
CA LEU A 303 -53.92 -30.36 -13.95
C LEU A 303 -55.00 -30.30 -15.04
N LYS A 304 -54.69 -29.68 -16.19
CA LYS A 304 -55.60 -29.47 -17.31
C LYS A 304 -55.56 -30.62 -18.32
N ASP A 305 -54.37 -31.03 -18.72
CA ASP A 305 -54.11 -32.04 -19.75
C ASP A 305 -54.06 -33.46 -19.16
N GLY A 306 -53.99 -33.57 -17.82
CA GLY A 306 -53.97 -34.82 -17.07
C GLY A 306 -52.55 -35.34 -16.79
N PRO A 307 -52.43 -36.50 -16.11
CA PRO A 307 -51.14 -37.10 -15.84
C PRO A 307 -50.43 -37.51 -17.14
N TYR A 308 -49.19 -37.07 -17.31
CA TYR A 308 -48.35 -37.39 -18.48
C TYR A 308 -47.98 -38.88 -18.63
N ILE A 309 -48.31 -39.72 -17.65
CA ILE A 309 -48.12 -41.18 -17.68
C ILE A 309 -49.49 -41.79 -17.95
N THR A 310 -49.59 -42.59 -19.01
CA THR A 310 -50.85 -43.30 -19.33
C THR A 310 -51.15 -44.39 -18.30
N ALA A 311 -52.42 -44.78 -18.18
CA ALA A 311 -52.81 -45.84 -17.24
C ALA A 311 -52.09 -47.17 -17.52
N GLU A 312 -51.85 -47.50 -18.80
CA GLU A 312 -51.12 -48.70 -19.22
C GLU A 312 -49.65 -48.66 -18.78
N GLU A 313 -48.94 -47.55 -19.02
CA GLU A 313 -47.56 -47.37 -18.57
C GLU A 313 -47.45 -47.40 -17.03
N ALA A 314 -48.39 -46.78 -16.32
CA ALA A 314 -48.45 -46.82 -14.86
C ALA A 314 -48.64 -48.25 -14.34
N VAL A 315 -49.51 -49.06 -14.97
CA VAL A 315 -49.71 -50.47 -14.64
C VAL A 315 -48.47 -51.30 -14.95
N VAL A 316 -47.77 -51.05 -16.07
CA VAL A 316 -46.52 -51.74 -16.40
C VAL A 316 -45.42 -51.41 -15.39
N ILE A 317 -45.25 -50.13 -15.03
CA ILE A 317 -44.27 -49.69 -14.00
C ILE A 317 -44.60 -50.33 -12.64
N TYR A 318 -45.86 -50.30 -12.22
CA TYR A 318 -46.32 -50.88 -10.96
C TYR A 318 -46.09 -52.39 -10.92
N THR A 319 -46.56 -53.11 -11.95
CA THR A 319 -46.43 -54.58 -12.04
C THR A 319 -44.96 -55.00 -12.10
N THR A 320 -44.13 -54.33 -12.91
CA THR A 320 -42.68 -54.60 -12.97
C THR A 320 -42.02 -54.38 -11.61
N THR A 321 -42.38 -53.31 -10.90
CA THR A 321 -41.87 -53.03 -9.55
C THR A 321 -42.34 -54.06 -8.53
N ALA A 322 -43.59 -54.51 -8.59
CA ALA A 322 -44.15 -55.53 -7.71
C ALA A 322 -43.45 -56.88 -7.91
N HIS A 323 -43.33 -57.36 -9.16
CA HIS A 323 -42.59 -58.58 -9.50
C HIS A 323 -41.12 -58.50 -9.09
N TRP A 324 -40.47 -57.33 -9.25
CA TRP A 324 -39.11 -57.13 -8.76
C TRP A 324 -39.02 -57.29 -7.24
N LEU A 325 -39.86 -56.59 -6.47
CA LEU A 325 -39.87 -56.68 -5.01
C LEU A 325 -40.19 -58.10 -4.50
N GLU A 326 -41.13 -58.80 -5.15
CA GLU A 326 -41.48 -60.19 -4.85
C GLU A 326 -40.31 -61.15 -5.13
N SER A 327 -39.65 -61.03 -6.29
CA SER A 327 -38.46 -61.83 -6.63
C SER A 327 -37.30 -61.64 -5.64
N ARG A 328 -37.20 -60.44 -5.04
CA ARG A 328 -36.23 -60.10 -3.99
C ARG A 328 -36.70 -60.48 -2.58
N LYS A 329 -37.89 -61.09 -2.43
CA LYS A 329 -38.56 -61.41 -1.16
C LYS A 329 -38.61 -60.21 -0.21
N PHE A 330 -38.85 -59.02 -0.74
CA PHE A 330 -38.77 -57.78 0.00
C PHE A 330 -39.88 -57.66 1.06
N SER A 331 -39.48 -57.65 2.34
CA SER A 331 -40.38 -57.28 3.43
C SER A 331 -40.66 -55.78 3.39
N HIS A 332 -41.93 -55.38 3.32
CA HIS A 332 -42.32 -53.97 3.39
C HIS A 332 -41.77 -53.31 4.66
N ILE A 333 -41.35 -52.04 4.56
CA ILE A 333 -40.87 -51.28 5.72
C ILE A 333 -42.11 -50.90 6.56
N PRO A 334 -42.22 -51.36 7.82
CA PRO A 334 -43.38 -51.04 8.66
C PRO A 334 -43.31 -49.58 9.13
N PHE A 335 -44.46 -49.01 9.50
CA PHE A 335 -44.50 -47.75 10.23
C PHE A 335 -43.73 -47.91 11.57
N PRO A 336 -42.91 -46.93 12.00
CA PRO A 336 -42.15 -47.03 13.25
C PRO A 336 -43.06 -47.31 14.46
N PRO A 337 -42.98 -48.50 15.10
CA PRO A 337 -43.85 -48.85 16.21
C PRO A 337 -43.58 -47.94 17.42
N LEU A 338 -44.51 -47.88 18.38
CA LEU A 338 -44.38 -47.02 19.58
C LEU A 338 -43.02 -47.22 20.28
N TRP A 339 -42.58 -48.46 20.42
CA TRP A 339 -41.34 -48.87 21.06
C TRP A 339 -40.35 -49.49 20.07
N TYR A 340 -39.69 -48.67 19.24
CA TYR A 340 -38.65 -49.16 18.33
C TYR A 340 -37.24 -48.99 18.91
N LYS A 341 -36.51 -50.13 19.00
CA LYS A 341 -35.14 -50.28 19.53
C LYS A 341 -34.13 -49.21 19.07
N HIS A 342 -34.31 -48.65 17.88
CA HIS A 342 -33.34 -47.75 17.24
C HIS A 342 -33.84 -46.30 17.07
N ASP A 343 -35.04 -45.96 17.55
CA ASP A 343 -35.65 -44.63 17.38
C ASP A 343 -34.73 -43.48 17.83
N THR A 344 -34.18 -43.58 19.05
CA THR A 344 -33.32 -42.52 19.63
C THR A 344 -32.02 -42.36 18.85
N LYS A 345 -31.44 -43.45 18.33
CA LYS A 345 -30.22 -43.39 17.51
C LYS A 345 -30.47 -42.74 16.16
N LEU A 346 -31.61 -43.02 15.53
CA LEU A 346 -32.02 -42.38 14.27
C LEU A 346 -32.36 -40.89 14.49
N LEU A 347 -32.99 -40.54 15.61
CA LEU A 347 -33.25 -39.15 15.97
C LEU A 347 -31.95 -38.37 16.16
N VAL A 348 -30.98 -38.88 16.92
CA VAL A 348 -29.69 -38.21 17.15
C VAL A 348 -28.98 -37.95 15.81
N LEU A 349 -28.85 -38.96 14.94
CA LEU A 349 -28.25 -38.79 13.61
C LEU A 349 -28.96 -37.73 12.75
N ALA A 350 -30.29 -37.63 12.84
CA ALA A 350 -31.05 -36.60 12.14
C ALA A 350 -30.83 -35.19 12.73
N LEU A 351 -30.83 -35.06 14.06
CA LEU A 351 -30.59 -33.79 14.75
C LEU A 351 -29.16 -33.28 14.56
N GLU A 352 -28.16 -34.17 14.57
CA GLU A 352 -26.77 -33.83 14.23
C GLU A 352 -26.69 -33.26 12.81
N ARG A 353 -27.31 -33.93 11.82
CA ARG A 353 -27.29 -33.50 10.42
C ARG A 353 -28.00 -32.18 10.17
N LEU A 354 -29.04 -31.87 10.94
CA LEU A 354 -29.70 -30.55 10.92
C LEU A 354 -28.81 -29.48 11.59
N LYS A 355 -28.20 -29.78 12.75
CA LYS A 355 -27.32 -28.86 13.51
C LYS A 355 -26.05 -28.51 12.75
N GLU A 356 -25.46 -29.45 12.00
CA GLU A 356 -24.32 -29.21 11.11
C GLU A 356 -24.55 -28.03 10.15
N SER A 357 -25.76 -27.90 9.61
CA SER A 357 -26.13 -26.86 8.63
C SER A 357 -26.03 -25.43 9.18
N TYR A 358 -26.02 -25.25 10.50
CA TYR A 358 -25.94 -23.96 11.17
C TYR A 358 -24.61 -23.70 11.87
N SER A 359 -23.74 -24.71 11.98
CA SER A 359 -22.43 -24.63 12.65
C SER A 359 -21.48 -23.54 12.11
N VAL A 360 -21.62 -23.17 10.83
CA VAL A 360 -20.78 -22.17 10.14
C VAL A 360 -21.40 -20.76 10.14
N ALA A 361 -22.73 -20.65 10.28
CA ALA A 361 -23.47 -19.41 10.08
C ALA A 361 -23.51 -18.53 11.33
N VAL A 362 -22.55 -17.61 11.49
CA VAL A 362 -22.38 -16.83 12.74
C VAL A 362 -23.44 -15.73 12.99
N ARG A 363 -24.43 -15.58 12.13
CA ARG A 363 -25.63 -14.76 12.40
C ARG A 363 -26.85 -15.43 11.80
N LEU A 364 -27.68 -15.99 12.69
CA LEU A 364 -28.91 -16.69 12.37
C LEU A 364 -30.07 -15.69 12.24
N ASN A 365 -30.90 -15.87 11.21
CA ASN A 365 -32.20 -15.22 11.07
C ASN A 365 -33.21 -15.79 12.09
N GLN A 366 -34.46 -15.31 12.08
CA GLN A 366 -35.45 -15.75 13.07
C GLN A 366 -35.79 -17.25 12.94
N SER A 367 -36.10 -17.73 11.74
CA SER A 367 -36.46 -19.13 11.51
C SER A 367 -35.32 -20.10 11.85
N GLN A 368 -34.06 -19.71 11.59
CA GLN A 368 -32.88 -20.51 11.94
C GLN A 368 -32.65 -20.61 13.45
N ARG A 369 -33.09 -19.62 14.24
CA ARG A 369 -33.05 -19.70 15.72
C ARG A 369 -34.18 -20.56 16.25
N GLU A 370 -35.36 -20.46 15.66
CA GLU A 370 -36.50 -21.31 15.99
C GLU A 370 -36.18 -22.78 15.68
N GLU A 371 -35.55 -23.05 14.54
CA GLU A 371 -35.10 -24.39 14.15
C GLU A 371 -34.03 -24.95 15.10
N LEU A 372 -33.00 -24.17 15.46
CA LEU A 372 -32.04 -24.60 16.49
C LEU A 372 -32.71 -24.79 17.86
N GLY A 373 -33.66 -23.94 18.24
CA GLY A 373 -34.44 -24.12 19.47
C GLY A 373 -35.24 -25.43 19.48
N LEU A 374 -35.86 -25.79 18.35
CA LEU A 374 -36.56 -27.07 18.16
C LEU A 374 -35.61 -28.27 18.16
N ILE A 375 -34.36 -28.10 17.70
CA ILE A 375 -33.31 -29.12 17.73
C ILE A 375 -32.83 -29.36 19.18
N GLU A 376 -32.48 -28.31 19.93
CA GLU A 376 -32.07 -28.48 21.34
C GLU A 376 -33.21 -29.06 22.19
N GLN A 377 -34.45 -28.59 22.03
CA GLN A 377 -35.63 -29.19 22.68
C GLN A 377 -35.82 -30.68 22.36
N ALA A 378 -35.42 -31.13 21.17
CA ALA A 378 -35.50 -32.53 20.77
C ALA A 378 -34.32 -33.38 21.30
N TYR A 379 -33.20 -32.76 21.67
CA TYR A 379 -32.14 -33.41 22.45
C TYR A 379 -32.54 -33.54 23.93
N ASP A 380 -33.15 -32.50 24.51
CA ASP A 380 -33.61 -32.51 25.91
C ASP A 380 -34.75 -33.51 26.13
N ASN A 381 -35.76 -33.52 25.25
CA ASN A 381 -36.97 -34.35 25.35
C ASN A 381 -37.15 -35.28 24.12
N PRO A 382 -36.30 -36.30 23.92
CA PRO A 382 -36.29 -37.11 22.70
C PRO A 382 -37.57 -37.94 22.52
N HIS A 383 -38.20 -38.41 23.60
CA HIS A 383 -39.45 -39.19 23.52
C HIS A 383 -40.67 -38.34 23.10
N GLU A 384 -40.70 -37.07 23.51
CA GLU A 384 -41.73 -36.13 23.06
C GLU A 384 -41.53 -35.78 21.58
N ALA A 385 -40.28 -35.52 21.17
CA ALA A 385 -39.92 -35.28 19.77
C ALA A 385 -40.29 -36.46 18.87
N LEU A 386 -39.98 -37.70 19.26
CA LEU A 386 -40.38 -38.92 18.55
C LEU A 386 -41.90 -39.06 18.44
N SER A 387 -42.63 -38.77 19.52
CA SER A 387 -44.10 -38.81 19.54
C SER A 387 -44.70 -37.77 18.58
N ARG A 388 -44.13 -36.56 18.55
CA ARG A 388 -44.49 -35.48 17.62
C ARG A 388 -44.20 -35.86 16.16
N ILE A 389 -43.04 -36.47 15.88
CA ILE A 389 -42.68 -36.95 14.53
C ILE A 389 -43.64 -38.04 14.07
N LYS A 390 -43.87 -39.10 14.87
CA LYS A 390 -44.79 -40.19 14.54
C LYS A 390 -46.21 -39.69 14.32
N ARG A 391 -46.69 -38.77 15.17
CA ARG A 391 -47.99 -38.11 14.97
C ARG A 391 -48.04 -37.36 13.64
N ASN A 392 -47.06 -36.52 13.34
CA ASN A 392 -47.05 -35.71 12.12
C ASN A 392 -46.93 -36.57 10.85
N LEU A 393 -46.20 -37.69 10.87
CA LEU A 393 -46.18 -38.67 9.76
C LEU A 393 -47.59 -39.24 9.49
N SER A 394 -48.34 -39.54 10.56
CA SER A 394 -49.72 -40.02 10.44
C SER A 394 -50.70 -38.94 9.99
N THR A 395 -50.61 -37.70 10.50
CA THR A 395 -51.65 -36.67 10.37
C THR A 395 -51.35 -35.51 9.41
N GLN A 396 -50.09 -35.17 9.16
CA GLN A 396 -49.73 -33.99 8.35
C GLN A 396 -49.56 -34.38 6.86
N ARG A 397 -50.07 -33.53 5.96
CA ARG A 397 -50.07 -33.78 4.50
C ARG A 397 -49.57 -32.60 3.64
N THR A 398 -49.31 -31.43 4.23
CA THR A 398 -48.86 -30.20 3.54
C THR A 398 -47.63 -29.58 4.23
N PRO A 399 -46.46 -29.50 3.57
CA PRO A 399 -45.24 -28.89 4.09
C PRO A 399 -44.86 -27.54 3.42
N GLU A 400 -44.14 -26.68 4.15
CA GLU A 400 -43.56 -25.42 3.64
C GLU A 400 -42.11 -25.59 3.14
N LEU A 401 -41.63 -24.72 2.23
CA LEU A 401 -40.43 -24.96 1.42
C LEU A 401 -39.44 -23.76 1.37
N ARG A 402 -38.17 -23.93 1.79
CA ARG A 402 -37.02 -23.01 1.50
C ARG A 402 -35.67 -23.74 1.48
N ARG A 403 -34.68 -23.27 0.68
CA ARG A 403 -33.25 -23.70 0.70
C ARG A 403 -32.29 -22.61 0.15
N GLY A 404 -31.02 -22.64 0.58
CA GLY A 404 -29.86 -22.09 -0.18
C GLY A 404 -28.73 -21.44 0.65
N ILE A 405 -27.49 -21.98 0.60
CA ILE A 405 -26.25 -21.42 1.23
C ILE A 405 -24.98 -21.74 0.37
N PRO A 406 -23.97 -20.84 0.24
CA PRO A 406 -22.65 -21.09 -0.38
C PRO A 406 -21.43 -21.01 0.61
N PHE A 407 -20.18 -21.22 0.15
CA PHE A 407 -18.93 -21.28 0.95
C PHE A 407 -17.68 -20.52 0.38
N ASP A 408 -16.65 -20.31 1.22
CA ASP A 408 -15.40 -19.48 1.07
C ASP A 408 -14.06 -20.30 1.01
N TYR A 409 -12.84 -19.66 0.87
CA TYR A 409 -11.79 -19.49 1.94
C TYR A 409 -10.21 -19.40 1.65
N ILE A 410 -9.48 -18.47 2.37
CA ILE A 410 -8.03 -18.34 2.86
C ILE A 410 -6.77 -18.42 1.90
N PRO A 411 -5.42 -18.29 2.24
CA PRO A 411 -4.58 -18.20 3.50
C PRO A 411 -3.60 -16.96 3.77
N VAL A 412 -2.25 -17.09 4.00
CA VAL A 412 -1.43 -16.33 5.05
C VAL A 412 0.16 -16.24 4.88
N THR A 413 0.96 -15.29 5.50
CA THR A 413 2.28 -15.35 6.34
C THR A 413 3.41 -14.19 6.35
N LEU A 414 3.77 -13.55 7.52
CA LEU A 414 4.96 -12.74 8.02
C LEU A 414 4.78 -11.79 9.29
N ILE A 415 5.45 -12.02 10.46
CA ILE A 415 5.85 -11.05 11.57
C ILE A 415 7.11 -11.60 12.32
N ASN A 416 7.95 -10.71 12.87
CA ASN A 416 9.17 -11.00 13.65
C ASN A 416 8.94 -11.57 15.08
N PHE A 417 9.57 -12.70 15.38
CA PHE A 417 9.66 -13.39 16.68
C PHE A 417 11.00 -14.16 16.74
N PRO A 418 11.56 -14.50 17.92
CA PRO A 418 12.83 -15.23 18.03
C PRO A 418 12.82 -16.59 17.34
N THR A 419 11.67 -17.27 17.33
CA THR A 419 11.37 -18.40 16.43
C THR A 419 9.94 -18.25 15.91
N TRP A 420 9.64 -18.87 14.76
CA TRP A 420 8.28 -18.97 14.24
C TRP A 420 7.45 -20.03 14.98
N GLU A 421 8.07 -20.84 15.82
CA GLU A 421 7.47 -21.98 16.51
C GLU A 421 6.49 -21.51 17.60
N GLY A 422 5.33 -22.18 17.66
CA GLY A 422 4.23 -21.79 18.56
C GLY A 422 3.63 -20.41 18.25
N LEU A 423 3.82 -19.85 17.05
CA LEU A 423 3.06 -18.68 16.62
C LEU A 423 1.66 -19.09 16.20
N PHE A 424 0.66 -18.47 16.82
CA PHE A 424 -0.74 -18.71 16.51
C PHE A 424 -1.43 -17.44 16.05
N TRP A 425 -2.27 -17.62 15.04
CA TRP A 425 -3.18 -16.58 14.59
C TRP A 425 -4.33 -16.43 15.58
N GLU A 426 -4.47 -15.24 16.16
CA GLU A 426 -5.69 -14.87 16.86
C GLU A 426 -6.83 -14.74 15.83
N LYS A 427 -7.63 -15.83 15.73
CA LYS A 427 -8.72 -16.02 14.76
C LYS A 427 -9.93 -15.13 15.02
N ALA A 428 -10.12 -14.67 16.25
CA ALA A 428 -11.10 -13.66 16.63
C ALA A 428 -10.47 -12.70 17.63
N SER A 429 -10.46 -11.40 17.35
CA SER A 429 -10.21 -10.41 18.40
C SER A 429 -11.51 -10.15 19.16
N GLY A 430 -11.45 -10.01 20.49
CA GLY A 430 -12.65 -9.72 21.30
C GLY A 430 -13.41 -8.45 20.87
N PHE A 431 -12.72 -7.52 20.18
CA PHE A 431 -13.35 -6.36 19.55
C PHE A 431 -14.21 -6.72 18.33
N GLU A 432 -13.70 -7.56 17.42
CA GLU A 432 -14.46 -8.02 16.25
C GLU A 432 -15.69 -8.81 16.69
N GLU A 433 -15.56 -9.67 17.69
CA GLU A 433 -16.65 -10.46 18.26
C GLU A 433 -17.69 -9.58 18.99
N PHE A 434 -17.28 -8.64 19.83
CA PHE A 434 -18.17 -7.67 20.46
C PHE A 434 -18.96 -6.84 19.44
N MET A 435 -18.31 -6.38 18.36
CA MET A 435 -18.98 -5.69 17.26
C MET A 435 -19.86 -6.62 16.42
N LYS A 436 -19.55 -7.92 16.37
CA LYS A 436 -20.32 -8.96 15.66
C LYS A 436 -21.71 -9.18 16.22
N TYR A 437 -21.94 -8.91 17.52
CA TYR A 437 -23.26 -9.02 18.13
C TYR A 437 -24.01 -7.68 18.25
N LYS A 438 -23.34 -6.53 18.07
CA LYS A 438 -24.01 -5.22 18.05
C LYS A 438 -24.92 -5.00 16.84
N LYS A 439 -25.97 -4.18 17.03
CA LYS A 439 -26.89 -3.73 15.97
C LYS A 439 -26.18 -2.69 15.09
N LEU A 440 -25.66 -3.15 13.95
CA LEU A 440 -24.91 -2.35 12.97
C LEU A 440 -25.59 -2.35 11.59
N THR A 441 -25.50 -1.22 10.89
CA THR A 441 -25.93 -1.08 9.49
C THR A 441 -25.03 -1.90 8.54
N ASN A 442 -25.54 -2.26 7.36
CA ASN A 442 -24.77 -3.02 6.37
C ASN A 442 -23.52 -2.24 5.89
N ALA A 443 -23.58 -0.90 5.83
CA ALA A 443 -22.42 -0.06 5.52
C ALA A 443 -21.33 -0.13 6.61
N GLN A 444 -21.70 -0.11 7.89
CA GLN A 444 -20.73 -0.30 8.99
C GLN A 444 -20.10 -1.70 8.96
N ARG A 445 -20.88 -2.74 8.64
CA ARG A 445 -20.36 -4.12 8.48
C ARG A 445 -19.40 -4.24 7.31
N SER A 446 -19.68 -3.60 6.17
CA SER A 446 -18.74 -3.52 5.04
C SER A 446 -17.41 -2.86 5.45
N GLY A 447 -17.45 -1.89 6.37
CA GLY A 447 -16.25 -1.32 7.00
C GLY A 447 -15.50 -2.30 7.90
N LEU A 448 -16.20 -3.08 8.73
CA LEU A 448 -15.58 -4.11 9.59
C LEU A 448 -14.88 -5.21 8.77
N ASN A 449 -15.45 -5.62 7.63
CA ASN A 449 -14.85 -6.60 6.71
C ASN A 449 -13.49 -6.14 6.12
N GLN A 450 -13.09 -4.88 6.32
CA GLN A 450 -11.76 -4.40 5.94
C GLN A 450 -10.68 -4.69 7.00
N ILE A 451 -11.04 -5.01 8.25
CA ILE A 451 -10.08 -5.22 9.34
C ILE A 451 -9.18 -6.46 9.10
N PRO A 452 -9.71 -7.65 8.73
CA PRO A 452 -8.87 -8.80 8.41
C PRO A 452 -7.94 -8.53 7.22
N ASN A 453 -8.46 -7.87 6.17
CA ASN A 453 -7.68 -7.46 5.01
C ASN A 453 -6.54 -6.50 5.37
N ARG A 454 -6.73 -5.62 6.36
CA ARG A 454 -5.67 -4.74 6.87
C ARG A 454 -4.59 -5.49 7.66
N ARG A 455 -4.94 -6.54 8.42
CA ARG A 455 -3.98 -7.45 9.06
C ARG A 455 -3.14 -8.15 7.99
N PHE A 456 -3.80 -8.81 7.02
CA PHE A 456 -3.15 -9.49 5.91
C PHE A 456 -2.21 -8.58 5.09
N THR A 457 -2.67 -7.37 4.71
CA THR A 457 -1.85 -6.45 3.89
C THR A 457 -0.62 -5.92 4.65
N LEU A 458 -0.74 -5.65 5.96
CA LEU A 458 0.38 -5.18 6.79
C LEU A 458 1.45 -6.27 6.95
N TRP A 459 0.97 -7.47 7.24
CA TRP A 459 1.75 -8.66 7.51
C TRP A 459 2.57 -9.08 6.26
N TRP A 460 1.96 -9.11 5.08
CA TRP A 460 2.65 -9.29 3.80
C TRP A 460 3.33 -8.02 3.23
N SER A 461 3.46 -6.94 4.01
CA SER A 461 3.88 -5.64 3.47
C SER A 461 5.27 -5.59 2.81
N PRO A 462 6.32 -6.30 3.26
CA PRO A 462 7.63 -6.25 2.60
C PRO A 462 7.60 -6.79 1.16
N THR A 463 6.72 -7.75 0.87
CA THR A 463 6.53 -8.33 -0.47
C THR A 463 5.51 -7.54 -1.30
N ILE A 464 4.43 -7.08 -0.68
CA ILE A 464 3.36 -6.30 -1.34
C ILE A 464 3.84 -4.90 -1.75
N ASN A 465 4.74 -4.28 -0.98
CA ASN A 465 5.26 -2.93 -1.19
C ASN A 465 6.75 -2.93 -1.54
N ARG A 466 7.18 -3.92 -2.32
CA ARG A 466 8.57 -4.11 -2.75
C ARG A 466 9.05 -3.08 -3.79
N ALA A 467 10.35 -2.83 -3.86
CA ALA A 467 10.96 -1.89 -4.78
C ALA A 467 10.98 -2.39 -6.24
N ASN A 468 11.11 -3.71 -6.47
CA ASN A 468 11.09 -4.32 -7.80
C ASN A 468 9.65 -4.44 -8.35
N VAL A 469 8.99 -3.29 -8.51
CA VAL A 469 7.68 -3.17 -9.16
C VAL A 469 7.81 -2.94 -10.66
N TYR A 470 6.95 -3.62 -11.43
CA TYR A 470 6.90 -3.45 -12.87
C TYR A 470 6.64 -1.99 -13.28
N VAL A 471 5.66 -1.34 -12.64
CA VAL A 471 5.36 0.09 -12.77
C VAL A 471 4.83 0.60 -11.43
N GLY A 472 5.39 1.67 -10.91
CA GLY A 472 5.00 2.22 -9.61
C GLY A 472 5.71 3.53 -9.32
N PHE A 473 4.99 4.65 -9.42
CA PHE A 473 5.49 5.94 -8.94
C PHE A 473 5.60 5.91 -7.41
N GLN A 474 6.84 5.95 -6.93
CA GLN A 474 7.24 5.88 -5.53
C GLN A 474 6.76 7.13 -4.77
N VAL A 475 6.15 6.94 -3.60
CA VAL A 475 5.63 8.03 -2.76
C VAL A 475 6.06 7.81 -1.32
N GLN A 476 6.83 8.74 -0.76
CA GLN A 476 7.15 8.72 0.66
C GLN A 476 5.90 8.95 1.53
N LEU A 477 5.78 8.24 2.64
CA LEU A 477 4.74 8.46 3.64
C LEU A 477 5.10 9.63 4.57
N ASP A 478 4.10 10.48 4.82
CA ASP A 478 4.23 11.70 5.62
C ASP A 478 4.85 11.39 7.00
N LEU A 479 5.91 12.14 7.38
CA LEU A 479 6.64 12.02 8.66
C LEU A 479 7.39 10.68 8.89
N THR A 480 7.65 9.90 7.84
CA THR A 480 8.38 8.62 7.93
C THR A 480 9.33 8.43 6.75
N GLY A 481 10.31 7.55 6.87
CA GLY A 481 11.19 7.16 5.76
C GLY A 481 10.59 6.12 4.81
N ILE A 482 9.31 5.74 4.98
CA ILE A 482 8.71 4.62 4.24
C ILE A 482 8.30 5.07 2.85
N PHE A 483 8.79 4.37 1.82
CA PHE A 483 8.37 4.59 0.44
C PHE A 483 7.27 3.60 0.04
N MET A 484 6.21 4.10 -0.59
CA MET A 484 5.14 3.30 -1.16
C MET A 484 5.27 3.16 -2.67
N HIS A 485 5.38 1.92 -3.15
CA HIS A 485 5.54 1.57 -4.56
C HIS A 485 4.18 1.36 -5.26
N GLY A 486 3.26 2.33 -5.08
CA GLY A 486 1.90 2.24 -5.62
C GLY A 486 0.85 2.95 -4.77
N LYS A 487 -0.42 2.55 -4.92
CA LYS A 487 -1.53 3.02 -4.09
C LYS A 487 -2.22 1.83 -3.42
N ILE A 488 -1.81 1.54 -2.19
CA ILE A 488 -2.31 0.41 -1.39
C ILE A 488 -2.96 0.98 -0.10
N PRO A 489 -4.25 1.36 -0.14
CA PRO A 489 -4.86 2.15 0.95
C PRO A 489 -4.88 1.43 2.31
N THR A 490 -5.14 0.12 2.31
CA THR A 490 -5.15 -0.73 3.52
C THR A 490 -3.80 -0.70 4.23
N LEU A 491 -2.71 -0.85 3.48
CA LEU A 491 -1.34 -0.76 3.99
C LEU A 491 -1.02 0.65 4.50
N LYS A 492 -1.31 1.70 3.73
CA LYS A 492 -1.09 3.10 4.15
C LYS A 492 -1.72 3.39 5.51
N ILE A 493 -2.96 2.95 5.74
CA ILE A 493 -3.66 3.14 7.03
C ILE A 493 -2.93 2.40 8.15
N SER A 494 -2.50 1.16 7.93
CA SER A 494 -1.80 0.37 8.95
C SER A 494 -0.42 0.95 9.31
N LEU A 495 0.38 1.39 8.32
CA LEU A 495 1.67 2.02 8.57
C LEU A 495 1.54 3.37 9.30
N ILE A 496 0.55 4.19 8.95
CA ILE A 496 0.23 5.43 9.68
C ILE A 496 -0.18 5.14 11.13
N GLN A 497 -0.87 4.03 11.40
CA GLN A 497 -1.25 3.65 12.76
C GLN A 497 -0.07 3.16 13.60
N ILE A 498 0.92 2.50 12.99
CA ILE A 498 2.18 2.13 13.64
C ILE A 498 2.99 3.39 13.96
N PHE A 499 3.31 4.20 12.96
CA PHE A 499 4.20 5.36 13.10
C PHE A 499 3.50 6.65 13.58
N ARG A 500 2.32 6.52 14.22
CA ARG A 500 1.56 7.64 14.77
C ARG A 500 2.34 8.41 15.85
N ALA A 501 1.92 9.65 16.11
CA ALA A 501 2.48 10.49 17.17
C ALA A 501 4.02 10.66 17.09
N HIS A 502 4.53 10.84 15.86
CA HIS A 502 5.94 11.10 15.54
C HIS A 502 6.91 9.98 15.95
N LEU A 503 6.45 8.72 15.93
CA LEU A 503 7.27 7.58 16.36
C LEU A 503 8.61 7.46 15.61
N TRP A 504 8.63 7.73 14.30
CA TRP A 504 9.86 7.69 13.51
C TRP A 504 10.94 8.66 14.02
N GLN A 505 10.54 9.92 14.29
CA GLN A 505 11.43 10.93 14.86
C GLN A 505 11.89 10.55 16.27
N LYS A 506 10.98 9.99 17.09
CA LYS A 506 11.31 9.55 18.46
C LYS A 506 12.27 8.38 18.51
N ILE A 507 12.18 7.43 17.57
CA ILE A 507 13.14 6.32 17.46
C ILE A 507 14.54 6.88 17.14
N HIS A 508 14.65 7.75 16.14
CA HIS A 508 15.91 8.39 15.77
C HIS A 508 16.51 9.17 16.94
N GLU A 509 15.71 10.01 17.60
CA GLU A 509 16.17 10.81 18.72
C GLU A 509 16.55 9.96 19.95
N SER A 510 15.83 8.86 20.23
CA SER A 510 16.23 7.90 21.27
C SER A 510 17.62 7.34 20.99
N VAL A 511 17.82 6.74 19.81
CA VAL A 511 19.10 6.10 19.46
C VAL A 511 20.26 7.09 19.51
N VAL A 512 20.07 8.34 19.06
CA VAL A 512 21.10 9.39 19.18
C VAL A 512 21.42 9.69 20.65
N MET A 513 20.41 9.83 21.51
CA MET A 513 20.64 10.07 22.95
C MET A 513 21.31 8.87 23.64
N ASP A 514 20.86 7.66 23.33
CA ASP A 514 21.41 6.41 23.88
C ASP A 514 22.89 6.23 23.46
N LEU A 515 23.24 6.66 22.23
CA LEU A 515 24.64 6.69 21.75
C LEU A 515 25.47 7.78 22.42
N CYS A 516 24.95 8.99 22.63
CA CYS A 516 25.63 10.02 23.41
C CYS A 516 25.98 9.50 24.81
N GLN A 517 25.01 8.94 25.53
CA GLN A 517 25.22 8.40 26.88
C GLN A 517 26.28 7.30 26.95
N VAL A 518 26.41 6.46 25.92
CA VAL A 518 27.47 5.45 25.86
C VAL A 518 28.85 6.07 25.59
N LEU A 519 28.91 7.14 24.79
CA LEU A 519 30.16 7.85 24.49
C LEU A 519 30.62 8.72 25.68
N ASP A 520 29.68 9.33 26.41
CA ASP A 520 29.93 10.07 27.66
C ASP A 520 30.46 9.18 28.79
N GLN A 521 30.19 7.87 28.76
CA GLN A 521 30.72 6.88 29.71
C GLN A 521 32.16 6.43 29.38
N GLU A 522 32.64 6.69 28.17
CA GLU A 522 33.91 6.15 27.63
C GLU A 522 34.87 7.28 27.19
N LEU A 523 34.70 8.50 27.72
CA LEU A 523 35.48 9.69 27.36
C LEU A 523 36.99 9.47 27.51
N ASP A 524 37.42 9.04 28.69
CA ASP A 524 38.83 8.82 29.02
C ASP A 524 39.43 7.67 28.18
N ALA A 525 38.68 6.58 28.00
CA ALA A 525 39.12 5.39 27.29
C ALA A 525 39.29 5.61 25.77
N LEU A 526 38.60 6.62 25.22
CA LEU A 526 38.64 6.98 23.80
C LEU A 526 39.35 8.31 23.51
N GLU A 527 39.95 8.97 24.52
CA GLU A 527 40.59 10.29 24.39
C GLU A 527 39.63 11.38 23.83
N ILE A 528 38.35 11.34 24.23
CA ILE A 528 37.33 12.31 23.83
C ILE A 528 37.36 13.51 24.79
N GLU A 529 37.53 14.72 24.26
CA GLU A 529 37.43 15.97 25.02
C GLU A 529 35.97 16.30 25.34
N THR A 530 35.09 16.24 24.32
CA THR A 530 33.65 16.47 24.46
C THR A 530 32.83 15.67 23.43
N VAL A 531 31.65 15.19 23.87
CA VAL A 531 30.59 14.65 23.02
C VAL A 531 29.53 15.75 22.82
N GLN A 532 29.41 16.28 21.62
CA GLN A 532 28.38 17.27 21.29
C GLN A 532 27.25 16.62 20.49
N LYS A 533 26.04 16.55 21.08
CA LYS A 533 24.82 16.30 20.31
C LYS A 533 24.49 17.54 19.47
N GLU A 534 24.37 17.36 18.16
CA GLU A 534 24.02 18.44 17.24
C GLU A 534 22.53 18.83 17.33
N THR A 535 22.21 20.06 16.93
CA THR A 535 20.81 20.53 16.88
C THR A 535 20.10 19.96 15.66
N ILE A 536 19.57 18.74 15.81
CA ILE A 536 18.92 17.99 14.73
C ILE A 536 17.66 18.71 14.23
N HIS A 537 17.64 19.08 12.96
CA HIS A 537 16.45 19.64 12.32
C HIS A 537 15.26 18.65 12.38
N PRO A 538 14.04 19.04 12.81
CA PRO A 538 12.92 18.11 13.06
C PRO A 538 12.44 17.24 11.89
N ARG A 539 12.93 17.51 10.67
CA ARG A 539 12.64 16.71 9.47
C ARG A 539 13.80 15.84 8.99
N LYS A 540 14.97 15.89 9.64
CA LYS A 540 16.20 15.17 9.23
C LYS A 540 15.96 13.66 9.19
N SER A 541 15.39 13.10 10.26
CA SER A 541 15.21 11.65 10.43
C SER A 541 14.45 10.94 9.30
N TYR A 542 13.64 11.67 8.51
CA TYR A 542 12.94 11.15 7.33
C TYR A 542 13.32 11.89 6.03
N LYS A 543 14.49 12.53 5.95
CA LYS A 543 15.02 13.17 4.75
C LYS A 543 16.03 12.24 4.06
N MET A 544 15.56 11.50 3.05
CA MET A 544 16.33 10.40 2.43
C MET A 544 17.25 10.81 1.26
N ASN A 545 17.42 12.11 1.03
CA ASN A 545 18.16 12.67 -0.10
C ASN A 545 19.41 13.47 0.28
N SER A 546 19.64 13.70 1.58
CA SER A 546 20.80 14.45 2.11
C SER A 546 20.72 14.42 3.64
N SER A 547 21.86 14.44 4.33
CA SER A 547 21.91 14.39 5.79
C SER A 547 22.89 15.42 6.38
N CYS A 548 23.07 15.36 7.70
CA CYS A 548 24.02 16.12 8.51
C CYS A 548 24.40 15.27 9.73
N ALA A 549 25.46 15.62 10.46
CA ALA A 549 25.83 14.94 11.71
C ALA A 549 24.68 14.99 12.77
N ASP A 550 24.59 13.95 13.60
CA ASP A 550 23.77 13.92 14.83
C ASP A 550 24.61 14.13 16.08
N ILE A 551 25.83 13.58 16.08
CA ILE A 551 26.79 13.68 17.17
C ILE A 551 28.13 14.10 16.56
N LEU A 552 28.82 15.02 17.22
CA LEU A 552 30.17 15.46 16.90
C LEU A 552 31.07 15.21 18.11
N LEU A 553 32.16 14.48 17.90
CA LEU A 553 33.18 14.21 18.91
C LEU A 553 34.38 15.12 18.66
N PHE A 554 34.90 15.70 19.74
CA PHE A 554 36.14 16.45 19.76
C PHE A 554 37.21 15.60 20.45
N ALA A 555 38.36 15.47 19.80
CA ALA A 555 39.44 14.62 20.27
C ALA A 555 40.41 15.42 21.17
N ALA A 556 40.69 14.93 22.38
CA ALA A 556 41.67 15.55 23.28
C ALA A 556 43.07 15.56 22.64
N HIS A 557 43.40 14.49 21.91
CA HIS A 557 44.59 14.35 21.08
C HIS A 557 44.22 13.92 19.66
N ARG A 558 45.15 14.00 18.70
CA ARG A 558 44.86 13.68 17.30
C ARG A 558 44.71 12.17 17.08
N TRP A 559 43.47 11.71 16.90
CA TRP A 559 43.18 10.32 16.58
C TRP A 559 43.76 9.91 15.21
N PRO A 560 44.55 8.82 15.13
CA PRO A 560 44.89 8.19 13.87
C PRO A 560 43.64 7.51 13.28
N MET A 561 43.41 7.66 11.99
CA MET A 561 42.15 7.28 11.34
C MET A 561 42.34 6.11 10.39
N SER A 562 41.35 5.21 10.30
CA SER A 562 41.32 4.14 9.32
C SER A 562 40.61 4.56 8.02
N LYS A 563 40.82 3.77 6.96
CA LYS A 563 40.00 3.84 5.74
C LYS A 563 38.56 3.42 6.05
N PRO A 564 37.55 3.96 5.34
CA PRO A 564 36.16 3.59 5.59
C PRO A 564 35.89 2.08 5.43
N SER A 565 35.43 1.43 6.49
CA SER A 565 35.16 -0.02 6.56
C SER A 565 33.85 -0.32 7.30
N LEU A 566 33.31 -1.54 7.17
CA LEU A 566 32.13 -1.96 7.94
C LEU A 566 32.47 -2.19 9.42
N VAL A 567 31.48 -2.00 10.29
CA VAL A 567 31.59 -2.27 11.74
C VAL A 567 31.93 -3.74 12.07
N ALA A 568 31.59 -4.67 11.18
CA ALA A 568 31.88 -6.09 11.32
C ALA A 568 33.29 -6.50 10.80
N GLU A 569 34.01 -5.62 10.10
CA GLU A 569 35.35 -5.90 9.59
C GLU A 569 36.39 -5.79 10.72
N SER A 570 37.21 -6.84 10.90
CA SER A 570 38.10 -7.02 12.04
C SER A 570 39.52 -6.46 11.90
N LYS A 571 39.91 -5.99 10.70
CA LYS A 571 41.25 -5.45 10.42
C LYS A 571 41.17 -4.00 9.94
N ASP A 572 41.36 -3.06 10.85
CA ASP A 572 41.58 -1.66 10.50
C ASP A 572 43.08 -1.36 10.40
N VAL A 573 43.44 -0.57 9.37
CA VAL A 573 44.78 0.02 9.23
C VAL A 573 44.61 1.51 9.40
N PHE A 574 45.24 2.08 10.44
CA PHE A 574 45.13 3.50 10.80
C PHE A 574 46.16 4.35 10.04
N ASP A 575 46.14 4.26 8.70
CA ASP A 575 47.07 4.95 7.78
C ASP A 575 46.55 6.31 7.26
N GLN A 576 45.34 6.73 7.65
CA GLN A 576 44.74 7.98 7.18
C GLN A 576 45.18 9.18 8.03
N LYS A 577 45.08 10.36 7.43
CA LYS A 577 45.40 11.64 8.09
C LYS A 577 44.61 11.77 9.40
N ALA A 578 45.35 11.96 10.49
CA ALA A 578 44.77 12.12 11.82
C ALA A 578 43.81 13.31 11.90
N SER A 579 42.75 13.18 12.69
CA SER A 579 41.68 14.17 12.81
C SER A 579 41.43 14.56 14.27
N ASN A 580 40.99 15.81 14.48
CA ASN A 580 40.55 16.34 15.77
C ASN A 580 39.01 16.26 15.94
N LYS A 581 38.28 15.91 14.87
CA LYS A 581 36.81 15.92 14.83
C LYS A 581 36.28 14.65 14.16
N TYR A 582 35.24 14.06 14.73
CA TYR A 582 34.63 12.85 14.22
C TYR A 582 33.11 12.92 14.36
N TRP A 583 32.36 12.67 13.28
CA TRP A 583 30.90 12.76 13.29
C TRP A 583 30.23 11.38 13.24
N ILE A 584 29.01 11.31 13.79
CA ILE A 584 28.12 10.15 13.71
C ILE A 584 26.79 10.60 13.10
N ASP A 585 26.24 9.79 12.18
CA ASP A 585 24.94 10.01 11.52
C ASP A 585 24.07 8.75 11.58
N VAL A 586 22.86 8.86 12.16
CA VAL A 586 21.92 7.76 12.37
C VAL A 586 20.83 7.75 11.29
N GLN A 587 20.89 6.77 10.40
CA GLN A 587 19.99 6.62 9.26
C GLN A 587 18.95 5.52 9.51
N LEU A 588 17.72 5.92 9.82
CA LEU A 588 16.57 5.01 9.86
C LEU A 588 16.10 4.65 8.45
N ARG A 589 15.70 3.40 8.23
CA ARG A 589 14.98 2.96 7.04
C ARG A 589 13.88 1.95 7.36
N TRP A 590 13.08 1.65 6.35
CA TRP A 590 12.08 0.59 6.37
C TRP A 590 12.31 -0.28 5.14
N GLY A 591 12.98 -1.42 5.32
CA GLY A 591 13.31 -2.33 4.22
C GLY A 591 12.09 -3.01 3.61
N ASP A 592 12.33 -3.65 2.47
CA ASP A 592 11.36 -4.49 1.78
C ASP A 592 12.00 -5.83 1.37
N TYR A 593 11.25 -6.68 0.67
CA TYR A 593 11.77 -7.99 0.27
C TYR A 593 12.98 -7.91 -0.68
N ASP A 594 13.07 -6.88 -1.52
CA ASP A 594 14.15 -6.72 -2.51
C ASP A 594 15.40 -6.02 -1.93
N SER A 595 15.21 -5.17 -0.92
CA SER A 595 16.23 -4.29 -0.35
C SER A 595 16.13 -4.25 1.17
N HIS A 596 16.72 -5.26 1.82
CA HIS A 596 16.87 -5.36 3.28
C HIS A 596 18.31 -5.65 3.74
N ASP A 597 19.29 -5.68 2.84
CA ASP A 597 20.72 -5.65 3.19
C ASP A 597 21.07 -4.27 3.79
N ILE A 598 21.37 -4.23 5.10
CA ILE A 598 21.64 -2.99 5.83
C ILE A 598 23.07 -2.49 5.66
N GLU A 599 24.04 -3.38 5.42
CA GLU A 599 25.45 -3.04 5.26
C GLU A 599 25.67 -2.28 3.95
N ARG A 600 25.12 -2.83 2.87
CA ARG A 600 25.14 -2.19 1.55
C ARG A 600 24.46 -0.82 1.55
N TYR A 601 23.41 -0.66 2.35
CA TYR A 601 22.72 0.63 2.49
C TYR A 601 23.53 1.65 3.28
N ALA A 602 24.11 1.26 4.42
CA ALA A 602 24.98 2.15 5.21
C ALA A 602 26.18 2.62 4.37
N ARG A 603 26.83 1.69 3.66
CA ARG A 603 27.94 2.01 2.74
C ARG A 603 27.51 2.90 1.58
N ALA A 604 26.39 2.59 0.92
CA ALA A 604 25.89 3.41 -0.19
C ALA A 604 25.56 4.83 0.28
N LYS A 605 24.85 4.98 1.40
CA LYS A 605 24.49 6.29 1.95
C LYS A 605 25.68 7.08 2.46
N PHE A 606 26.68 6.44 3.05
CA PHE A 606 27.93 7.08 3.42
C PHE A 606 28.63 7.66 2.18
N MET A 607 28.80 6.87 1.12
CA MET A 607 29.41 7.33 -0.12
C MET A 607 28.59 8.43 -0.80
N ASP A 608 27.27 8.27 -0.91
CA ASP A 608 26.36 9.27 -1.48
C ASP A 608 26.50 10.61 -0.74
N TYR A 609 26.41 10.62 0.60
CA TYR A 609 26.37 11.87 1.38
C TYR A 609 27.75 12.48 1.67
N THR A 610 28.85 11.73 1.56
CA THR A 610 30.21 12.30 1.69
C THR A 610 30.78 12.83 0.38
N THR A 611 30.20 12.45 -0.78
CA THR A 611 30.60 12.96 -2.10
C THR A 611 29.65 14.01 -2.68
N ASP A 612 28.38 14.06 -2.22
CA ASP A 612 27.40 15.07 -2.64
C ASP A 612 27.52 16.39 -1.84
N ASN A 613 27.49 17.50 -2.57
CA ASN A 613 27.54 18.86 -2.01
C ASN A 613 26.25 19.31 -1.30
N MET A 614 25.14 18.57 -1.36
CA MET A 614 23.94 18.92 -0.56
C MET A 614 24.01 18.48 0.90
N SER A 615 24.90 17.54 1.25
CA SER A 615 25.10 17.06 2.60
C SER A 615 26.37 17.69 3.16
N ILE A 616 26.33 18.21 4.38
CA ILE A 616 27.45 18.94 4.98
C ILE A 616 27.78 18.29 6.31
N TYR A 617 29.00 17.80 6.45
CA TYR A 617 29.54 17.22 7.67
C TYR A 617 30.69 18.09 8.23
N PRO A 618 30.86 18.19 9.56
CA PRO A 618 31.89 19.05 10.17
C PRO A 618 33.35 18.62 9.92
N ALA A 619 33.57 17.40 9.41
CA ALA A 619 34.87 16.81 9.15
C ALA A 619 34.75 15.76 8.02
N PRO A 620 35.84 15.41 7.31
CA PRO A 620 35.83 14.32 6.32
C PRO A 620 35.79 12.93 6.98
N THR A 621 36.04 12.83 8.29
CA THR A 621 36.12 11.58 9.06
C THR A 621 34.90 11.40 9.95
N GLY A 622 34.21 10.28 9.81
CA GLY A 622 33.04 9.92 10.63
C GLY A 622 32.42 8.60 10.22
N VAL A 623 31.26 8.28 10.80
CA VAL A 623 30.55 7.00 10.60
C VAL A 623 29.04 7.19 10.44
N MET A 624 28.46 6.37 9.56
CA MET A 624 27.02 6.31 9.35
C MET A 624 26.45 4.99 9.85
N ILE A 625 25.43 5.05 10.70
CA ILE A 625 24.76 3.92 11.34
C ILE A 625 23.41 3.70 10.65
N GLY A 626 23.25 2.60 9.93
CA GLY A 626 22.00 2.20 9.30
C GLY A 626 21.13 1.34 10.22
N LEU A 627 19.84 1.65 10.30
CA LEU A 627 18.83 0.92 11.08
C LEU A 627 17.63 0.53 10.23
N ASP A 628 17.38 -0.76 10.05
CA ASP A 628 16.17 -1.27 9.39
C ASP A 628 15.07 -1.59 10.40
N LEU A 629 14.05 -0.73 10.47
CA LEU A 629 12.92 -0.88 11.37
C LEU A 629 11.92 -1.97 10.95
N ALA A 630 11.98 -2.47 9.71
CA ALA A 630 11.11 -3.55 9.24
C ALA A 630 11.67 -4.92 9.65
N TYR A 631 13.00 -5.09 9.58
CA TYR A 631 13.70 -6.35 9.83
C TYR A 631 14.49 -6.40 11.15
N ASN A 632 14.54 -5.29 11.91
CA ASN A 632 15.33 -5.12 13.13
C ASN A 632 16.84 -5.37 12.93
N LEU A 633 17.36 -4.94 11.78
CA LEU A 633 18.77 -5.07 11.41
C LEU A 633 19.49 -3.73 11.64
N HIS A 634 20.78 -3.79 11.99
CA HIS A 634 21.64 -2.63 12.08
C HIS A 634 23.03 -2.94 11.52
N SER A 635 23.71 -1.93 11.00
CA SER A 635 25.14 -1.97 10.67
C SER A 635 25.66 -0.53 10.59
N ALA A 636 26.98 -0.36 10.53
CA ALA A 636 27.60 0.94 10.37
C ALA A 636 28.78 0.87 9.40
N PHE A 637 28.98 1.96 8.65
CA PHE A 637 30.08 2.11 7.69
C PHE A 637 30.67 3.52 7.80
N GLY A 638 32.00 3.60 7.83
CA GLY A 638 32.72 4.87 7.93
C GLY A 638 34.16 4.68 8.36
N ASN A 639 34.85 5.78 8.63
CA ASN A 639 36.19 5.75 9.23
C ASN A 639 36.11 5.28 10.67
N TRP A 640 37.20 4.72 11.20
CA TRP A 640 37.31 4.33 12.61
C TRP A 640 38.60 4.89 13.22
N PHE A 641 38.52 5.28 14.48
CA PHE A 641 39.68 5.52 15.34
C PHE A 641 39.82 4.37 16.36
N PRO A 642 40.97 4.19 17.03
CA PRO A 642 41.16 3.11 18.00
C PRO A 642 40.03 3.05 19.05
N GLY A 643 39.60 1.84 19.43
CA GLY A 643 38.50 1.62 20.40
C GLY A 643 37.07 1.89 19.89
N SER A 644 36.87 2.79 18.92
CA SER A 644 35.53 3.21 18.47
C SER A 644 34.65 2.09 17.89
N LYS A 645 35.22 1.22 17.05
CA LYS A 645 34.50 0.11 16.38
C LYS A 645 33.93 -0.92 17.38
N PRO A 646 34.72 -1.52 18.30
CA PRO A 646 34.18 -2.48 19.26
C PRO A 646 33.18 -1.86 20.23
N LEU A 647 33.39 -0.60 20.67
CA LEU A 647 32.39 0.10 21.49
C LEU A 647 31.06 0.23 20.74
N LEU A 648 31.08 0.73 19.51
CA LEU A 648 29.85 0.94 18.74
C LEU A 648 29.10 -0.37 18.46
N ALA A 649 29.84 -1.46 18.17
CA ALA A 649 29.26 -2.79 18.00
C ALA A 649 28.55 -3.27 19.28
N GLN A 650 29.14 -3.07 20.46
CA GLN A 650 28.52 -3.43 21.73
C GLN A 650 27.33 -2.52 22.07
N ALA A 651 27.48 -1.22 21.87
CA ALA A 651 26.45 -0.20 22.09
C ALA A 651 25.17 -0.51 21.28
N MET A 652 25.30 -0.69 19.96
CA MET A 652 24.16 -0.97 19.10
C MET A 652 23.50 -2.32 19.41
N ASN A 653 24.29 -3.35 19.79
CA ASN A 653 23.75 -4.64 20.26
C ASN A 653 23.00 -4.54 21.61
N LYS A 654 23.26 -3.50 22.42
CA LYS A 654 22.53 -3.19 23.65
C LYS A 654 21.27 -2.37 23.37
N ILE A 655 21.38 -1.31 22.55
CA ILE A 655 20.28 -0.42 22.14
C ILE A 655 19.19 -1.17 21.36
N MET A 656 19.58 -2.14 20.50
CA MET A 656 18.64 -2.93 19.69
C MET A 656 17.94 -4.06 20.46
N LYS A 657 18.28 -4.30 21.72
CA LYS A 657 17.58 -5.26 22.59
C LYS A 657 16.43 -4.55 23.32
N PRO A 658 15.29 -5.24 23.58
CA PRO A 658 14.28 -4.69 24.46
C PRO A 658 14.89 -4.39 25.83
N ILE A 659 14.58 -3.22 26.40
CA ILE A 659 15.16 -2.73 27.66
C ILE A 659 14.35 -3.24 28.87
N ASN A 660 14.96 -3.26 30.06
CA ASN A 660 14.26 -3.51 31.32
C ASN A 660 13.08 -2.52 31.49
N GLY A 661 11.95 -3.02 32.01
CA GLY A 661 10.82 -2.17 32.39
C GLY A 661 10.94 -1.74 33.85
N ALA A 662 10.10 -0.79 34.27
CA ALA A 662 9.89 -0.49 35.68
C ALA A 662 8.40 -0.19 35.96
N ILE A 663 7.92 -0.68 37.10
CA ILE A 663 6.59 -0.37 37.65
C ILE A 663 6.78 0.74 38.68
N PHE A 664 6.01 1.82 38.53
CA PHE A 664 6.07 3.02 39.37
C PHE A 664 4.81 3.10 40.23
N ILE A 665 4.95 2.97 41.55
CA ILE A 665 3.85 3.03 42.53
C ILE A 665 4.19 4.12 43.54
N PHE A 666 3.35 5.15 43.64
CA PHE A 666 3.62 6.33 44.45
C PHE A 666 2.48 6.58 45.44
N ASN A 667 2.82 6.81 46.71
CA ASN A 667 1.88 7.20 47.76
C ASN A 667 1.84 8.73 47.89
N PRO A 668 0.80 9.42 47.38
CA PRO A 668 0.76 10.88 47.36
C PRO A 668 0.57 11.51 48.76
N ARG A 669 0.25 10.72 49.79
CA ARG A 669 0.11 11.22 51.17
C ARG A 669 1.45 11.28 51.91
N THR A 670 2.33 10.30 51.67
CA THR A 670 3.62 10.17 52.36
C THR A 670 4.82 10.54 51.51
N GLY A 671 4.64 10.68 50.18
CA GLY A 671 5.74 10.87 49.23
C GLY A 671 6.53 9.59 48.92
N GLN A 672 6.14 8.45 49.50
CA GLN A 672 6.86 7.18 49.33
C GLN A 672 6.71 6.64 47.90
N LEU A 673 7.84 6.28 47.29
CA LEU A 673 7.92 5.68 45.95
C LEU A 673 8.38 4.22 46.07
N PHE A 674 7.60 3.31 45.50
CA PHE A 674 8.02 1.93 45.22
C PHE A 674 8.28 1.79 43.72
N LEU A 675 9.52 1.49 43.37
CA LEU A 675 9.98 1.30 41.98
C LEU A 675 10.40 -0.17 41.79
N LYS A 676 9.56 -0.98 41.15
CA LYS A 676 9.87 -2.39 40.87
C LYS A 676 10.43 -2.52 39.46
N VAL A 677 11.73 -2.77 39.35
CA VAL A 677 12.40 -3.06 38.07
C VAL A 677 11.99 -4.44 37.56
N ILE A 678 11.58 -4.52 36.30
CA ILE A 678 11.21 -5.75 35.60
C ILE A 678 12.29 -6.07 34.57
N HIS A 679 13.15 -7.02 34.91
CA HIS A 679 14.29 -7.41 34.08
C HIS A 679 13.84 -8.07 32.76
N THR A 680 14.62 -7.89 31.70
CA THR A 680 14.36 -8.42 30.36
C THR A 680 14.15 -9.93 30.29
N SER A 681 14.72 -10.69 31.23
CA SER A 681 14.49 -12.13 31.37
C SER A 681 13.01 -12.49 31.59
N VAL A 682 12.21 -11.62 32.20
CA VAL A 682 10.76 -11.81 32.40
C VAL A 682 10.00 -11.84 31.06
N TRP A 683 10.57 -11.23 30.02
CA TRP A 683 10.01 -11.21 28.66
C TRP A 683 10.53 -12.34 27.77
N ALA A 684 11.56 -13.08 28.20
CA ALA A 684 12.18 -14.14 27.40
C ALA A 684 11.22 -15.33 27.20
N GLY A 685 11.13 -15.83 25.97
CA GLY A 685 10.23 -16.94 25.60
C GLY A 685 8.73 -16.60 25.59
N GLN A 686 8.33 -15.40 26.04
CA GLN A 686 6.93 -15.03 26.20
C GLN A 686 6.35 -14.27 24.99
N LYS A 687 5.04 -14.41 24.78
CA LYS A 687 4.32 -13.78 23.66
C LYS A 687 3.29 -12.77 24.17
N ARG A 688 2.88 -11.84 23.30
CA ARG A 688 1.97 -10.72 23.63
C ARG A 688 2.49 -9.83 24.77
N LEU A 689 3.75 -9.41 24.71
CA LEU A 689 4.43 -8.65 25.78
C LEU A 689 3.64 -7.42 26.28
N GLY A 690 2.92 -6.69 25.43
CA GLY A 690 2.08 -5.55 25.85
C GLY A 690 0.81 -5.93 26.64
N GLN A 691 0.34 -7.18 26.54
CA GLN A 691 -0.70 -7.75 27.41
C GLN A 691 -0.04 -8.32 28.66
N LEU A 692 0.99 -9.16 28.51
CA LEU A 692 1.74 -9.76 29.63
C LEU A 692 2.28 -8.70 30.60
N ALA A 693 2.80 -7.57 30.11
CA ALA A 693 3.29 -6.49 30.95
C ALA A 693 2.21 -5.93 31.90
N LYS A 694 0.94 -5.90 31.49
CA LYS A 694 -0.17 -5.48 32.37
C LYS A 694 -0.45 -6.52 33.46
N TRP A 695 -0.51 -7.80 33.07
CA TRP A 695 -0.76 -8.90 34.00
C TRP A 695 0.40 -9.05 34.99
N LYS A 696 1.65 -9.04 34.52
CA LYS A 696 2.85 -8.99 35.38
C LYS A 696 2.90 -7.75 36.26
N THR A 697 2.44 -6.59 35.77
CA THR A 697 2.32 -5.39 36.62
C THR A 697 1.27 -5.57 37.71
N ALA A 698 0.12 -6.17 37.41
CA ALA A 698 -0.92 -6.43 38.40
C ALA A 698 -0.51 -7.50 39.43
N GLU A 699 0.17 -8.56 38.98
CA GLU A 699 0.78 -9.60 39.81
C GLU A 699 1.80 -9.02 40.80
N GLU A 700 2.70 -8.16 40.32
CA GLU A 700 3.71 -7.47 41.15
C GLU A 700 3.10 -6.44 42.12
N VAL A 701 2.05 -5.73 41.71
CA VAL A 701 1.26 -4.87 42.62
C VAL A 701 0.59 -5.69 43.71
N ALA A 702 -0.03 -6.82 43.37
CA ALA A 702 -0.64 -7.72 44.35
C ALA A 702 0.39 -8.38 45.27
N ALA A 703 1.58 -8.72 44.76
CA ALA A 703 2.69 -9.20 45.58
C ALA A 703 3.18 -8.14 46.57
N LEU A 704 3.30 -6.87 46.14
CA LEU A 704 3.62 -5.75 47.04
C LEU A 704 2.55 -5.60 48.13
N VAL A 705 1.25 -5.59 47.76
CA VAL A 705 0.15 -5.49 48.74
C VAL A 705 0.16 -6.66 49.74
N ARG A 706 0.44 -7.89 49.30
CA ARG A 706 0.63 -9.06 50.19
C ARG A 706 1.82 -8.92 51.14
N SER A 707 2.89 -8.23 50.71
CA SER A 707 4.10 -8.03 51.53
C SER A 707 3.97 -6.93 52.59
N LEU A 708 2.98 -6.04 52.45
CA LEU A 708 2.73 -4.96 53.42
C LEU A 708 1.90 -5.47 54.61
N PRO A 709 2.21 -5.04 55.85
CA PRO A 709 1.34 -5.23 57.01
C PRO A 709 -0.08 -4.72 56.72
N VAL A 710 -1.10 -5.35 57.31
CA VAL A 710 -2.52 -5.03 57.07
C VAL A 710 -2.85 -3.55 57.34
N GLU A 711 -2.13 -2.93 58.27
CA GLU A 711 -2.22 -1.51 58.63
C GLU A 711 -1.73 -0.55 57.53
N GLU A 712 -0.77 -1.00 56.72
CA GLU A 712 -0.16 -0.23 55.62
C GLU A 712 -0.81 -0.51 54.25
N GLN A 713 -1.69 -1.51 54.16
CA GLN A 713 -2.33 -1.88 52.90
C GLN A 713 -3.20 -0.74 52.34
N PRO A 714 -3.10 -0.45 51.02
CA PRO A 714 -3.75 0.72 50.43
C PRO A 714 -5.26 0.51 50.30
N LYS A 715 -6.06 1.36 50.96
CA LYS A 715 -7.53 1.34 50.83
C LYS A 715 -8.04 1.69 49.42
N GLN A 716 -7.26 2.42 48.63
CA GLN A 716 -7.58 2.75 47.23
C GLN A 716 -6.32 2.68 46.35
N ILE A 717 -6.45 2.11 45.15
CA ILE A 717 -5.40 2.08 44.13
C ILE A 717 -5.90 2.84 42.90
N ILE A 718 -5.16 3.88 42.50
CA ILE A 718 -5.52 4.73 41.35
C ILE A 718 -4.56 4.45 40.19
N VAL A 719 -5.09 4.00 39.05
CA VAL A 719 -4.30 3.74 37.84
C VAL A 719 -4.39 4.87 36.82
N THR A 720 -3.25 5.26 36.27
CA THR A 720 -3.16 6.28 35.19
C THR A 720 -3.63 5.77 33.83
N ARG A 721 -3.72 4.45 33.63
CA ARG A 721 -4.13 3.82 32.38
C ARG A 721 -5.31 2.88 32.64
N LYS A 722 -6.50 3.21 32.09
CA LYS A 722 -7.74 2.42 32.28
C LYS A 722 -7.58 0.92 31.91
N GLY A 723 -6.68 0.58 30.98
CA GLY A 723 -6.37 -0.80 30.64
C GLY A 723 -5.55 -1.61 31.66
N MET A 724 -5.37 -1.09 32.89
CA MET A 724 -4.83 -1.79 34.07
C MET A 724 -5.92 -2.18 35.08
N LEU A 725 -7.18 -1.73 34.91
CA LEU A 725 -8.28 -2.00 35.84
C LEU A 725 -8.56 -3.50 35.94
N ASP A 726 -9.00 -4.12 34.83
CA ASP A 726 -9.38 -5.54 34.78
C ASP A 726 -8.28 -6.50 35.32
N PRO A 727 -6.99 -6.35 34.95
CA PRO A 727 -5.92 -7.18 35.52
C PRO A 727 -5.71 -7.00 37.03
N LEU A 728 -5.85 -5.78 37.57
CA LEU A 728 -5.73 -5.54 39.01
C LEU A 728 -6.95 -6.06 39.76
N GLU A 729 -8.15 -5.91 39.22
CA GLU A 729 -9.39 -6.45 39.80
C GLU A 729 -9.29 -7.98 39.95
N VAL A 730 -8.71 -8.68 38.96
CA VAL A 730 -8.48 -10.14 39.02
C VAL A 730 -7.38 -10.52 40.03
N HIS A 731 -6.25 -9.79 40.08
CA HIS A 731 -5.13 -10.15 40.96
C HIS A 731 -5.31 -9.71 42.43
N LEU A 732 -6.28 -8.83 42.72
CA LEU A 732 -6.59 -8.32 44.07
C LEU A 732 -7.92 -8.86 44.62
N LEU A 733 -8.48 -9.94 44.06
CA LEU A 733 -9.69 -10.59 44.59
C LEU A 733 -9.54 -11.02 46.06
N ASP A 734 -8.32 -11.35 46.50
CA ASP A 734 -7.98 -11.65 47.91
C ASP A 734 -8.17 -10.44 48.86
N PHE A 735 -8.31 -9.22 48.31
CA PHE A 735 -8.33 -7.95 49.04
C PHE A 735 -9.62 -7.14 48.75
N PRO A 736 -10.80 -7.63 49.16
CA PRO A 736 -12.10 -7.01 48.82
C PRO A 736 -12.29 -5.58 49.35
N ASN A 737 -11.45 -5.14 50.30
CA ASN A 737 -11.47 -3.80 50.88
C ASN A 737 -10.71 -2.74 50.05
N ILE A 738 -10.02 -3.13 48.98
CA ILE A 738 -9.20 -2.23 48.15
C ILE A 738 -10.00 -1.73 46.95
N VAL A 739 -10.29 -0.42 46.90
CA VAL A 739 -11.05 0.17 45.79
C VAL A 739 -10.11 0.57 44.65
N ILE A 740 -10.26 -0.06 43.49
CA ILE A 740 -9.49 0.23 42.29
C ILE A 740 -10.21 1.31 41.46
N LYS A 741 -9.50 2.37 41.04
CA LYS A 741 -10.06 3.47 40.24
C LYS A 741 -9.15 3.89 39.09
N GLY A 742 -9.74 4.31 37.98
CA GLY A 742 -9.00 4.96 36.88
C GLY A 742 -8.90 6.46 37.10
N SER A 743 -7.71 7.04 36.92
CA SER A 743 -7.54 8.49 36.88
C SER A 743 -8.15 9.10 35.61
N GLU A 744 -8.85 10.22 35.76
CA GLU A 744 -9.27 11.08 34.65
C GLU A 744 -8.18 12.12 34.31
N LEU A 745 -7.34 12.46 35.29
CA LEU A 745 -6.18 13.34 35.14
C LEU A 745 -4.98 12.57 34.57
N GLN A 746 -4.30 13.15 33.57
CA GLN A 746 -3.07 12.60 33.00
C GLN A 746 -1.86 13.08 33.80
N LEU A 747 -1.46 12.31 34.82
CA LEU A 747 -0.30 12.61 35.65
C LEU A 747 1.01 12.13 34.98
N PRO A 748 2.02 13.00 34.82
CA PRO A 748 3.21 12.71 34.00
C PRO A 748 4.30 11.90 34.73
N PHE A 749 3.93 10.90 35.55
CA PHE A 749 4.88 10.11 36.36
C PHE A 749 6.01 9.42 35.55
N GLN A 750 5.82 9.22 34.24
CA GLN A 750 6.88 8.75 33.35
C GLN A 750 8.10 9.71 33.31
N ALA A 751 7.94 10.99 33.61
CA ALA A 751 9.04 11.95 33.70
C ALA A 751 9.99 11.67 34.87
N CYS A 752 9.52 11.05 35.96
CA CYS A 752 10.37 10.68 37.09
C CYS A 752 11.40 9.59 36.73
N LEU A 753 11.14 8.77 35.70
CA LEU A 753 12.09 7.80 35.16
C LEU A 753 13.15 8.42 34.22
N LYS A 754 13.22 9.76 34.18
CA LYS A 754 14.25 10.54 33.48
C LYS A 754 15.12 11.36 34.43
N ILE A 755 14.96 11.15 35.73
CA ILE A 755 15.87 11.66 36.74
C ILE A 755 17.06 10.69 36.73
N GLU A 756 18.26 11.23 36.66
CA GLU A 756 19.53 10.49 36.61
C GLU A 756 19.89 9.89 37.98
#